data_AF-A0A8H4QXG9-F1
#
_entry.id   AF-A0A8H4QXG9-F1
#
_cell.length_a   1.000
_cell.length_b   1.000
_cell.length_c   1.000
_cell.angle_alpha   90.00
_cell.angle_beta   90.00
_cell.angle_gamma   90.00
#
_symmetry.space_group_name_H-M   'P 1'
#
loop_
_entity.id
_entity.type
_entity.pdbx_description
1 polymer ?
#
loop_
_entity_poly.entity_id
_entity_poly.type
_entity_poly.pdbx_seq_one_letter_code
_entity_poly.pdbx_strand_id
1 'polypeptide(L)'
;MKQPTHKPSSTPSAATASTIALGKQYLLPVYARPDFVLAQGKGAYVWDVDGNKYLDFTAGIAVNALGHADEGVVKILTEQAGKLLHTSNVYHNEWAGKLAELLVTLTQAEGGLGYAPGSTSASGQGAKVFFANSGTEANEGALKIARKVGKERWAEKHGKSWDDEACTKSRIVCFENSFHGRSMGALSVTSNPKYQKPFAPLLPNVDVGQLNDLASLETLVNEDTCAVIVEPIQGEGGINAAKVEWLRALRKRCDEVGAVLIFDEIQCGLYRTGTLWAHSGLPADCHPDVVTMAKPLANGYPIGAVLLRDSVAATMTPGTHGTTFGGSPLACAIGHHVLSRLSSKEFGAKMGETSKYLGERLDALPKWYPEILEERVRGRGLIRGLGFKDASVPGRIVELARERGVFVLTAGKDAVRLVPSLNVGKSEVDLAWSLISSLFLLATMDKLSSLTRFKKSCPFLGKTKTSTLRSLSTSTSPRFPSLSALTERATKCPVMGPALNVRSKEIVAGYASVAANGDFEKIHKEKGVFPPPGATIEMCPHASAARAAARTADELAAAAKKAATKPKHSKDATAAEAAAAGCPFHAKAAADAAQATPAFPRKAKKVHSGFDYESFYVGELDKKHQDQSYRYFNNINRLAAKFPIAHTARVTDEVEVWCANDYLGMGNNPVVLETMHRTLDKYGHGAGGTRNIAGNGAMHLALEQELARLHRKEAALVFSSCYVANDATLSTLGSKLPGCVYFSDTMNHASMIQGMRHSGAKRVLFKHNDLEDLESKLKQYPKETPKIIAFESVYSMCGSIGPIKEICDLAERYGALTFLDEVHAVGLYGPHGAGVAEHLDYEAQAAAGDSPHPIKGSVMDRVDIITGTLGKAYGAVGGYIAGSDDFVDMIRSYAPGFIFTTSLPPATVAGARASVVYQSNYVGDRQLKQVNVREVKRRFAELDIPVVPGPSHIVPVLVGDAALARAASDKLLAEHNIYVQAINYPTVARGEERLRITVTPRHTAEQMDGLVRAVDQIFTELNINRVNDWKLAGGRAGVGHPDGPDHIEPIWNDKQLGLLDGTTPPTLRDGQKAVVDANAVTKARAVFNPLLGPISGPLQATRTVQHEEYVVSTSVKSRQQAVKAKNVPLENDIPVPPPSVSASA
;
A
#
# COMPACT_ATOMS: atom_id res chain seq x y z
N MET A 1 1.63 1.74 49.25
CA MET A 1 1.85 2.21 47.86
C MET A 1 2.67 1.16 47.14
N LYS A 2 2.21 0.64 46.00
CA LYS A 2 3.06 -0.22 45.16
C LYS A 2 4.05 0.65 44.41
N GLN A 3 5.36 0.37 44.54
CA GLN A 3 6.38 1.00 43.69
C GLN A 3 6.06 0.72 42.21
N PRO A 4 6.56 1.55 41.26
CA PRO A 4 6.47 1.25 39.83
C PRO A 4 6.89 -0.21 39.56
N THR A 5 5.98 -1.00 38.98
CA THR A 5 6.25 -2.39 38.58
C THR A 5 6.93 -2.46 37.22
N HIS A 6 6.80 -1.39 36.43
CA HIS A 6 7.29 -1.26 35.07
C HIS A 6 8.02 0.08 34.97
N LYS A 7 9.35 0.08 35.07
CA LYS A 7 10.15 1.32 35.05
C LYS A 7 10.55 1.66 33.60
N PRO A 8 10.11 2.81 33.05
CA PRO A 8 10.55 3.28 31.73
C PRO A 8 12.06 3.57 31.67
N SER A 9 12.72 3.69 32.83
CA SER A 9 14.17 3.91 32.96
C SER A 9 14.99 2.63 32.94
N SER A 10 14.37 1.46 32.77
CA SER A 10 15.13 0.24 32.52
C SER A 10 15.67 0.29 31.10
N THR A 11 16.95 -0.02 30.91
CA THR A 11 17.53 -0.17 29.57
C THR A 11 16.66 -1.17 28.82
N PRO A 12 16.02 -0.79 27.70
CA PRO A 12 15.20 -1.72 26.95
C PRO A 12 16.03 -2.95 26.59
N SER A 13 15.43 -4.15 26.56
CA SER A 13 16.17 -5.31 26.08
C SER A 13 16.69 -5.08 24.66
N ALA A 14 17.70 -5.83 24.25
CA ALA A 14 18.21 -5.74 22.87
C ALA A 14 17.09 -5.93 21.83
N ALA A 15 16.11 -6.80 22.12
CA ALA A 15 14.96 -7.03 21.25
C ALA A 15 14.00 -5.82 21.20
N THR A 16 13.66 -5.24 22.36
CA THR A 16 12.84 -4.02 22.45
C THR A 16 13.53 -2.83 21.77
N ALA A 17 14.82 -2.59 22.08
CA ALA A 17 15.61 -1.51 21.48
C ALA A 17 15.73 -1.65 19.97
N SER A 18 16.03 -2.86 19.47
CA SER A 18 16.13 -3.14 18.03
C SER A 18 14.80 -2.88 17.32
N THR A 19 13.68 -3.29 17.92
CA THR A 19 12.35 -3.09 17.32
C THR A 19 11.94 -1.61 17.34
N ILE A 20 12.24 -0.87 18.41
CA ILE A 20 12.01 0.58 18.47
C ILE A 20 12.89 1.31 17.45
N ALA A 21 14.16 0.93 17.31
CA ALA A 21 15.07 1.51 16.31
C ALA A 21 14.54 1.27 14.89
N LEU A 22 14.09 0.05 14.59
CA LEU A 22 13.42 -0.28 13.33
C LEU A 22 12.17 0.59 13.11
N GLY A 23 11.33 0.73 14.13
CA GLY A 23 10.15 1.60 14.08
C GLY A 23 10.49 3.07 13.85
N LYS A 24 11.54 3.60 14.48
CA LYS A 24 12.02 4.98 14.28
C LYS A 24 12.59 5.18 12.87
N GLN A 25 13.19 4.15 12.29
CA GLN A 25 13.78 4.20 10.96
C GLN A 25 12.72 4.13 9.85
N TYR A 26 11.69 3.29 10.00
CA TYR A 26 10.78 2.95 8.90
C TYR A 26 9.32 3.40 9.09
N LEU A 27 8.87 3.66 10.33
CA LEU A 27 7.51 4.15 10.56
C LEU A 27 7.48 5.68 10.63
N LEU A 28 6.59 6.28 9.83
CA LEU A 28 6.29 7.70 9.94
C LEU A 28 5.91 8.03 11.41
N PRO A 29 6.60 8.98 12.08
CA PRO A 29 6.46 9.22 13.51
C PRO A 29 5.24 10.10 13.84
N VAL A 30 4.06 9.77 13.31
CA VAL A 30 2.80 10.49 13.54
C VAL A 30 2.10 10.14 14.87
N TYR A 31 2.70 9.24 15.66
CA TYR A 31 2.23 8.86 17.00
C TYR A 31 3.36 9.02 18.02
N ALA A 32 3.04 9.59 19.18
CA ALA A 32 3.91 9.55 20.36
C ALA A 32 3.85 8.15 20.98
N ARG A 33 4.88 7.33 20.72
CA ARG A 33 4.95 5.95 21.20
C ARG A 33 5.86 5.87 22.45
N PRO A 34 5.44 5.19 23.52
CA PRO A 34 6.34 4.88 24.63
C PRO A 34 7.42 3.88 24.19
N ASP A 35 8.56 3.88 24.88
CA ASP A 35 9.72 3.02 24.56
C ASP A 35 9.55 1.57 25.08
N PHE A 36 8.46 0.90 24.69
CA PHE A 36 8.27 -0.55 24.85
C PHE A 36 7.54 -1.14 23.64
N VAL A 37 7.60 -2.47 23.47
CA VAL A 37 7.03 -3.17 22.32
C VAL A 37 6.09 -4.27 22.77
N LEU A 38 4.81 -4.19 22.41
CA LEU A 38 3.83 -5.24 22.70
C LEU A 38 4.10 -6.49 21.85
N ALA A 39 4.02 -7.67 22.47
CA ALA A 39 4.30 -8.96 21.83
C ALA A 39 3.10 -9.91 21.83
N GLN A 40 2.26 -9.88 22.88
CA GLN A 40 1.15 -10.82 23.06
C GLN A 40 -0.04 -10.16 23.73
N GLY A 41 -1.25 -10.68 23.49
CA GLY A 41 -2.44 -10.38 24.28
C GLY A 41 -3.34 -11.59 24.51
N LYS A 42 -4.11 -11.57 25.59
CA LYS A 42 -5.14 -12.57 25.94
C LYS A 42 -6.17 -11.93 26.89
N GLY A 43 -7.44 -11.95 26.50
CA GLY A 43 -8.50 -11.32 27.28
C GLY A 43 -8.25 -9.81 27.46
N ALA A 44 -8.37 -9.29 28.68
CA ALA A 44 -8.09 -7.88 28.97
C ALA A 44 -6.59 -7.56 29.14
N TYR A 45 -5.68 -8.52 28.92
CA TYR A 45 -4.26 -8.33 29.18
C TYR A 45 -3.41 -8.34 27.90
N VAL A 46 -2.31 -7.58 27.95
CA VAL A 46 -1.24 -7.58 26.96
C VAL A 46 0.13 -7.70 27.65
N TRP A 47 1.10 -8.19 26.91
CA TRP A 47 2.48 -8.36 27.36
C TRP A 47 3.42 -7.70 26.38
N ASP A 48 4.45 -7.01 26.88
CA ASP A 48 5.56 -6.57 26.05
C ASP A 48 6.61 -7.67 25.84
N VAL A 49 7.55 -7.41 24.94
CA VAL A 49 8.68 -8.29 24.61
C VAL A 49 9.52 -8.65 25.85
N ASP A 50 9.54 -7.76 26.86
CA ASP A 50 10.31 -7.93 28.09
C ASP A 50 9.52 -8.69 29.17
N GLY A 51 8.35 -9.23 28.83
CA GLY A 51 7.49 -10.03 29.70
C GLY A 51 6.63 -9.21 30.67
N ASN A 52 6.62 -7.89 30.55
CA ASN A 52 5.82 -7.04 31.41
C ASN A 52 4.34 -7.18 31.04
N LYS A 53 3.53 -7.54 32.04
CA LYS A 53 2.07 -7.69 31.90
C LYS A 53 1.35 -6.38 32.18
N TYR A 54 0.48 -5.98 31.25
CA TYR A 54 -0.38 -4.82 31.36
C TYR A 54 -1.86 -5.20 31.25
N LEU A 55 -2.69 -4.63 32.11
CA LEU A 55 -4.14 -4.65 32.00
C LEU A 55 -4.60 -3.52 31.07
N ASP A 56 -5.30 -3.87 30.00
CA ASP A 56 -5.68 -2.94 28.93
C ASP A 56 -7.09 -2.39 29.13
N PHE A 57 -7.18 -1.21 29.76
CA PHE A 57 -8.41 -0.42 29.88
C PHE A 57 -8.58 0.57 28.73
N THR A 58 -7.85 0.36 27.63
CA THR A 58 -7.98 1.10 26.37
C THR A 58 -8.66 0.28 25.29
N ALA A 59 -8.59 -1.06 25.38
CA ALA A 59 -9.07 -2.01 24.38
C ALA A 59 -8.61 -1.65 22.95
N GLY A 60 -7.36 -1.22 22.77
CA GLY A 60 -6.86 -0.74 21.48
C GLY A 60 -7.59 0.51 20.98
N ILE A 61 -7.93 1.44 21.88
CA ILE A 61 -8.80 2.60 21.61
C ILE A 61 -10.23 2.16 21.24
N ALA A 62 -10.86 1.38 22.13
CA ALA A 62 -12.23 0.86 22.03
C ALA A 62 -12.49 -0.15 20.89
N VAL A 63 -11.44 -0.75 20.31
CA VAL A 63 -11.50 -1.70 19.19
C VAL A 63 -11.81 -3.13 19.65
N ASN A 64 -11.11 -3.63 20.69
CA ASN A 64 -11.16 -5.04 21.08
C ASN A 64 -12.33 -5.34 22.01
N ALA A 65 -13.53 -5.54 21.44
CA ALA A 65 -14.77 -5.84 22.16
C ALA A 65 -14.68 -7.09 23.06
N LEU A 66 -14.11 -8.19 22.56
CA LEU A 66 -13.94 -9.46 23.27
C LEU A 66 -12.53 -9.61 23.86
N GLY A 67 -11.79 -8.51 23.96
CA GLY A 67 -10.39 -8.53 24.39
C GLY A 67 -9.46 -9.10 23.33
N HIS A 68 -8.22 -9.34 23.72
CA HIS A 68 -7.13 -9.78 22.86
C HIS A 68 -7.17 -11.30 22.65
N ALA A 69 -6.89 -11.74 21.42
CA ALA A 69 -6.78 -13.15 21.04
C ALA A 69 -7.99 -14.02 21.45
N ASP A 70 -9.22 -13.53 21.23
CA ASP A 70 -10.43 -14.33 21.45
C ASP A 70 -10.41 -15.59 20.56
N GLU A 71 -10.59 -16.76 21.18
CA GLU A 71 -10.48 -18.06 20.52
C GLU A 71 -11.51 -18.25 19.40
N GLY A 72 -12.71 -17.68 19.57
CA GLY A 72 -13.78 -17.73 18.55
C GLY A 72 -13.42 -16.90 17.32
N VAL A 73 -12.89 -15.69 17.53
CA VAL A 73 -12.39 -14.84 16.45
C VAL A 73 -11.22 -15.50 15.72
N VAL A 74 -10.24 -16.06 16.43
CA VAL A 74 -9.10 -16.77 15.82
C VAL A 74 -9.54 -17.96 14.99
N LYS A 75 -10.51 -18.74 15.48
CA LYS A 75 -11.08 -19.87 14.76
C LYS A 75 -11.74 -19.42 13.45
N ILE A 76 -12.66 -18.44 13.52
CA ILE A 76 -13.35 -17.93 12.32
C ILE A 76 -12.36 -17.34 11.31
N LEU A 77 -11.33 -16.62 11.80
CA LEU A 77 -10.30 -16.06 10.95
C LEU A 77 -9.59 -17.16 10.15
N THR A 78 -9.18 -18.23 10.84
CA THR A 78 -8.46 -19.36 10.24
C THR A 78 -9.34 -20.12 9.24
N GLU A 79 -10.57 -20.48 9.65
CA GLU A 79 -11.50 -21.26 8.82
C GLU A 79 -11.96 -20.48 7.58
N GLN A 80 -12.33 -19.21 7.74
CA GLN A 80 -12.84 -18.41 6.62
C GLN A 80 -11.72 -18.01 5.65
N ALA A 81 -10.50 -17.72 6.14
CA ALA A 81 -9.37 -17.44 5.27
C ALA A 81 -8.98 -18.66 4.41
N GLY A 82 -9.10 -19.88 4.95
CA GLY A 82 -8.89 -21.12 4.19
C GLY A 82 -9.94 -21.41 3.12
N LYS A 83 -11.11 -20.77 3.19
CA LYS A 83 -12.18 -20.89 2.18
C LYS A 83 -12.14 -19.76 1.15
N LEU A 84 -12.30 -18.52 1.61
CA LEU A 84 -12.35 -17.33 0.77
C LEU A 84 -12.03 -16.09 1.61
N LEU A 85 -10.82 -15.57 1.45
CA LEU A 85 -10.36 -14.38 2.18
C LEU A 85 -11.00 -13.09 1.64
N HIS A 86 -11.05 -12.94 0.30
CA HIS A 86 -11.56 -11.76 -0.36
C HIS A 86 -12.33 -12.11 -1.64
N THR A 87 -13.39 -11.35 -1.91
CA THR A 87 -14.04 -11.26 -3.22
C THR A 87 -14.47 -9.80 -3.44
N SER A 88 -14.51 -9.36 -4.69
CA SER A 88 -14.96 -8.01 -5.05
C SER A 88 -16.42 -7.79 -4.66
N ASN A 89 -16.79 -6.55 -4.30
CA ASN A 89 -18.17 -6.13 -4.04
C ASN A 89 -19.12 -6.28 -5.24
N VAL A 90 -18.58 -6.56 -6.43
CA VAL A 90 -19.36 -6.91 -7.63
C VAL A 90 -20.02 -8.29 -7.50
N TYR A 91 -19.48 -9.17 -6.65
CA TYR A 91 -19.98 -10.53 -6.44
C TYR A 91 -20.60 -10.68 -5.05
N HIS A 92 -21.65 -11.51 -4.96
CA HIS A 92 -22.24 -11.86 -3.68
C HIS A 92 -21.31 -12.78 -2.87
N ASN A 93 -21.38 -12.65 -1.55
CA ASN A 93 -20.80 -13.59 -0.61
C ASN A 93 -21.77 -13.88 0.53
N GLU A 94 -21.56 -15.01 1.19
CA GLU A 94 -22.44 -15.51 2.24
C GLU A 94 -22.53 -14.58 3.46
N TRP A 95 -21.40 -13.99 3.86
CA TRP A 95 -21.29 -13.34 5.17
C TRP A 95 -21.75 -11.88 5.18
N ALA A 96 -21.59 -11.15 4.08
CA ALA A 96 -22.03 -9.76 4.01
C ALA A 96 -23.55 -9.63 4.22
N GLY A 97 -24.34 -10.49 3.58
CA GLY A 97 -25.79 -10.53 3.77
C GLY A 97 -26.19 -10.84 5.22
N LYS A 98 -25.59 -11.87 5.81
CA LYS A 98 -25.88 -12.31 7.19
C LYS A 98 -25.53 -11.24 8.23
N LEU A 99 -24.37 -10.58 8.10
CA LEU A 99 -23.99 -9.51 9.01
C LEU A 99 -24.93 -8.30 8.88
N ALA A 100 -25.31 -7.93 7.65
CA ALA A 100 -26.24 -6.84 7.42
C ALA A 100 -27.62 -7.14 8.02
N GLU A 101 -28.14 -8.36 7.83
CA GLU A 101 -29.37 -8.83 8.45
C GLU A 101 -29.30 -8.72 9.98
N LEU A 102 -28.24 -9.26 10.60
CA LEU A 102 -28.07 -9.22 12.05
C LEU A 102 -28.04 -7.78 12.60
N LEU A 103 -27.33 -6.87 11.95
CA LEU A 103 -27.29 -5.45 12.33
C LEU A 103 -28.67 -4.79 12.27
N VAL A 104 -29.41 -5.02 11.19
CA VAL A 104 -30.75 -4.44 10.99
C VAL A 104 -31.74 -4.99 12.01
N THR A 105 -31.79 -6.32 12.17
CA THR A 105 -32.73 -6.97 13.08
C THR A 105 -32.47 -6.60 14.53
N LEU A 106 -31.21 -6.56 14.97
CA LEU A 106 -30.88 -6.12 16.33
C LEU A 106 -31.23 -4.63 16.54
N THR A 107 -31.00 -3.77 15.54
CA THR A 107 -31.37 -2.36 15.62
C THR A 107 -32.88 -2.17 15.77
N GLN A 108 -33.68 -2.96 15.05
CA GLN A 108 -35.14 -2.94 15.18
C GLN A 108 -35.60 -3.47 16.54
N ALA A 109 -35.04 -4.61 16.98
CA ALA A 109 -35.44 -5.28 18.21
C ALA A 109 -35.04 -4.51 19.47
N GLU A 110 -33.82 -3.95 19.51
CA GLU A 110 -33.28 -3.27 20.70
C GLU A 110 -33.49 -1.75 20.67
N GLY A 111 -34.04 -1.23 19.57
CA GLY A 111 -34.24 0.18 19.34
C GLY A 111 -33.03 0.85 18.69
N GLY A 112 -33.32 1.84 17.86
CA GLY A 112 -32.34 2.60 17.09
C GLY A 112 -32.87 2.94 15.71
N LEU A 113 -32.29 3.92 15.02
CA LEU A 113 -32.69 4.29 13.65
C LEU A 113 -34.22 4.56 13.53
N GLY A 114 -34.80 5.18 14.55
CA GLY A 114 -36.22 5.50 14.75
C GLY A 114 -37.16 4.33 15.11
N TYR A 115 -36.64 3.14 15.39
CA TYR A 115 -37.40 2.05 16.02
C TYR A 115 -37.35 2.16 17.54
N ALA A 116 -38.47 1.91 18.21
CA ALA A 116 -38.52 1.77 19.66
C ALA A 116 -38.08 0.36 20.08
N PRO A 117 -37.46 0.17 21.26
CA PRO A 117 -37.16 -1.16 21.77
C PRO A 117 -38.40 -2.06 21.79
N GLY A 118 -38.25 -3.32 21.36
CA GLY A 118 -39.34 -4.28 21.23
C GLY A 118 -40.15 -4.19 19.93
N SER A 119 -39.75 -3.33 18.98
CA SER A 119 -40.37 -3.29 17.65
C SER A 119 -40.17 -4.63 16.92
N THR A 120 -41.24 -5.22 16.40
CA THR A 120 -41.20 -6.42 15.57
C THR A 120 -41.51 -6.05 14.12
N SER A 121 -40.49 -6.01 13.27
CA SER A 121 -40.69 -5.91 11.82
C SER A 121 -40.45 -7.28 11.20
N ALA A 122 -41.47 -7.84 10.53
CA ALA A 122 -41.28 -9.01 9.70
C ALA A 122 -40.64 -8.56 8.37
N SER A 123 -39.47 -9.11 8.04
CA SER A 123 -38.58 -8.74 6.91
C SER A 123 -37.73 -7.50 7.16
N GLY A 124 -36.45 -7.53 6.73
CA GLY A 124 -35.46 -6.43 6.83
C GLY A 124 -35.78 -5.18 5.99
N GLN A 125 -37.04 -4.78 5.97
CA GLN A 125 -37.55 -3.52 5.47
C GLN A 125 -37.28 -2.40 6.49
N GLY A 126 -36.89 -1.24 5.98
CA GLY A 126 -36.70 0.00 6.72
C GLY A 126 -35.25 0.38 7.04
N ALA A 127 -34.27 -0.49 6.79
CA ALA A 127 -32.85 -0.13 6.83
C ALA A 127 -31.95 -0.93 5.87
N LYS A 128 -30.81 -0.34 5.49
CA LYS A 128 -29.75 -0.96 4.67
C LYS A 128 -28.37 -0.70 5.26
N VAL A 129 -27.43 -1.60 5.00
CA VAL A 129 -26.04 -1.52 5.46
C VAL A 129 -25.11 -1.42 4.26
N PHE A 130 -24.17 -0.48 4.31
CA PHE A 130 -23.01 -0.44 3.44
C PHE A 130 -21.74 -0.71 4.26
N PHE A 131 -20.89 -1.65 3.82
CA PHE A 131 -19.64 -2.00 4.52
C PHE A 131 -18.43 -1.27 3.94
N ALA A 132 -17.52 -0.85 4.81
CA ALA A 132 -16.24 -0.20 4.54
C ALA A 132 -15.11 -0.86 5.36
N ASN A 133 -13.87 -0.36 5.27
CA ASN A 133 -12.73 -0.98 5.99
C ASN A 133 -12.41 -0.33 7.33
N SER A 134 -12.92 0.89 7.55
CA SER A 134 -12.61 1.67 8.74
C SER A 134 -13.77 2.60 9.10
N GLY A 135 -13.77 3.10 10.34
CA GLY A 135 -14.75 4.08 10.78
C GLY A 135 -14.62 5.43 10.04
N THR A 136 -13.39 5.83 9.70
CA THR A 136 -13.16 7.03 8.89
C THR A 136 -13.76 6.90 7.49
N GLU A 137 -13.62 5.75 6.82
CA GLU A 137 -14.31 5.50 5.55
C GLU A 137 -15.84 5.44 5.69
N ALA A 138 -16.36 4.90 6.80
CA ALA A 138 -17.79 4.91 7.07
C ALA A 138 -18.31 6.35 7.20
N ASN A 139 -17.58 7.24 7.87
CA ASN A 139 -17.93 8.66 7.96
C ASN A 139 -17.82 9.36 6.59
N GLU A 140 -16.80 9.11 5.78
CA GLU A 140 -16.72 9.62 4.40
C GLU A 140 -17.93 9.19 3.55
N GLY A 141 -18.31 7.91 3.64
CA GLY A 141 -19.50 7.37 2.99
C GLY A 141 -20.77 8.07 3.46
N ALA A 142 -20.96 8.21 4.77
CA ALA A 142 -22.12 8.87 5.36
C ALA A 142 -22.24 10.35 4.95
N LEU A 143 -21.14 11.11 4.93
CA LEU A 143 -21.12 12.50 4.48
C LEU A 143 -21.51 12.61 3.00
N LYS A 144 -21.00 11.71 2.14
CA LYS A 144 -21.35 11.68 0.72
C LYS A 144 -22.83 11.37 0.50
N ILE A 145 -23.35 10.37 1.20
CA ILE A 145 -24.77 9.97 1.16
C ILE A 145 -25.65 11.13 1.61
N ALA A 146 -25.33 11.74 2.76
CA ALA A 146 -26.09 12.86 3.33
C ALA A 146 -26.14 14.07 2.38
N ARG A 147 -25.03 14.43 1.75
CA ARG A 147 -25.00 15.52 0.76
C ARG A 147 -25.90 15.24 -0.43
N LYS A 148 -25.87 14.03 -0.98
CA LYS A 148 -26.74 13.64 -2.10
C LYS A 148 -28.21 13.71 -1.69
N VAL A 149 -28.57 13.10 -0.56
CA VAL A 149 -29.95 13.05 -0.05
C VAL A 149 -30.47 14.45 0.25
N GLY A 150 -29.68 15.31 0.87
CA GLY A 150 -30.06 16.69 1.15
C GLY A 150 -30.39 17.47 -0.13
N LYS A 151 -29.60 17.30 -1.20
CA LYS A 151 -29.88 17.89 -2.51
C LYS A 151 -31.15 17.35 -3.15
N GLU A 152 -31.37 16.03 -3.09
CA GLU A 152 -32.58 15.41 -3.65
C GLU A 152 -33.85 15.81 -2.89
N ARG A 153 -33.81 15.88 -1.56
CA ARG A 153 -34.93 16.39 -0.74
C ARG A 153 -35.26 17.85 -1.08
N TRP A 154 -34.23 18.67 -1.33
CA TRP A 154 -34.43 20.04 -1.79
C TRP A 154 -35.06 20.07 -3.19
N ALA A 155 -34.56 19.24 -4.11
CA ALA A 155 -35.05 19.14 -5.48
C ALA A 155 -36.54 18.76 -5.50
N GLU A 156 -36.92 17.77 -4.71
CA GLU A 156 -38.31 17.34 -4.52
C GLU A 156 -39.19 18.46 -3.95
N LYS A 157 -38.76 19.10 -2.85
CA LYS A 157 -39.49 20.21 -2.19
C LYS A 157 -39.75 21.39 -3.15
N HIS A 158 -38.89 21.62 -4.14
CA HIS A 158 -38.98 22.76 -5.06
C HIS A 158 -39.40 22.37 -6.49
N GLY A 159 -39.68 21.09 -6.76
CA GLY A 159 -40.04 20.61 -8.10
C GLY A 159 -38.93 20.82 -9.15
N LYS A 160 -37.65 20.69 -8.75
CA LYS A 160 -36.45 20.99 -9.55
C LYS A 160 -35.52 19.77 -9.63
N SER A 161 -34.41 19.90 -10.37
CA SER A 161 -33.31 18.92 -10.36
C SER A 161 -32.33 19.19 -9.21
N TRP A 162 -31.62 18.16 -8.75
CA TRP A 162 -30.65 18.25 -7.64
C TRP A 162 -29.38 19.05 -8.01
N ASP A 163 -29.13 19.25 -9.30
CA ASP A 163 -28.02 20.03 -9.88
C ASP A 163 -28.45 21.42 -10.37
N ASP A 164 -29.70 21.82 -10.12
CA ASP A 164 -30.16 23.19 -10.38
C ASP A 164 -29.30 24.20 -9.62
N GLU A 165 -28.92 25.31 -10.27
CA GLU A 165 -28.02 26.32 -9.70
C GLU A 165 -28.57 26.96 -8.41
N ALA A 166 -29.89 26.94 -8.20
CA ALA A 166 -30.51 27.43 -6.97
C ALA A 166 -30.34 26.47 -5.77
N CYS A 167 -29.84 25.24 -5.98
CA CYS A 167 -29.63 24.27 -4.93
C CYS A 167 -28.41 24.60 -4.07
N THR A 168 -28.63 25.21 -2.90
CA THR A 168 -27.58 25.59 -1.96
C THR A 168 -27.18 24.49 -0.97
N LYS A 169 -27.86 23.34 -1.01
CA LYS A 169 -27.65 22.19 -0.10
C LYS A 169 -26.25 21.59 -0.18
N SER A 170 -25.34 22.14 0.61
CA SER A 170 -23.94 21.75 0.63
C SER A 170 -23.29 21.84 2.02
N ARG A 171 -23.89 22.58 2.96
CA ARG A 171 -23.31 22.81 4.29
C ARG A 171 -23.40 21.57 5.17
N ILE A 172 -22.37 21.36 5.96
CA ILE A 172 -22.27 20.24 6.91
C ILE A 172 -22.03 20.82 8.30
N VAL A 173 -22.83 20.40 9.28
CA VAL A 173 -22.68 20.81 10.68
C VAL A 173 -22.02 19.70 11.48
N CYS A 174 -21.03 20.06 12.29
CA CYS A 174 -20.43 19.22 13.32
C CYS A 174 -20.30 20.00 14.62
N PHE A 175 -19.79 19.37 15.70
CA PHE A 175 -19.75 19.98 17.03
C PHE A 175 -18.34 20.03 17.61
N GLU A 176 -18.06 21.02 18.45
CA GLU A 176 -16.79 21.17 19.17
C GLU A 176 -16.40 19.89 19.92
N ASN A 177 -15.09 19.61 19.96
CA ASN A 177 -14.50 18.41 20.57
C ASN A 177 -14.82 17.07 19.87
N SER A 178 -15.44 17.08 18.69
CA SER A 178 -15.72 15.87 17.92
C SER A 178 -14.46 15.22 17.35
N PHE A 179 -14.53 13.89 17.13
CA PHE A 179 -13.53 13.15 16.38
C PHE A 179 -14.19 12.14 15.43
N HIS A 180 -14.22 12.48 14.14
CA HIS A 180 -14.86 11.65 13.10
C HIS A 180 -13.83 10.98 12.16
N GLY A 181 -12.55 11.34 12.24
CA GLY A 181 -11.50 10.70 11.46
C GLY A 181 -10.42 11.67 11.02
N ARG A 182 -9.51 11.19 10.16
CA ARG A 182 -8.36 11.96 9.69
C ARG A 182 -8.15 11.93 8.17
N SER A 183 -9.06 11.33 7.39
CA SER A 183 -9.12 11.54 5.94
C SER A 183 -9.69 12.93 5.63
N MET A 184 -9.45 13.49 4.44
CA MET A 184 -9.77 14.90 4.16
C MET A 184 -11.22 15.30 4.49
N GLY A 185 -12.23 14.49 4.15
CA GLY A 185 -13.63 14.78 4.47
C GLY A 185 -13.94 14.62 5.96
N ALA A 186 -13.59 13.48 6.56
CA ALA A 186 -13.81 13.24 8.00
C ALA A 186 -13.00 14.19 8.91
N LEU A 187 -11.83 14.64 8.47
CA LEU A 187 -11.01 15.64 9.14
C LEU A 187 -11.68 17.02 9.11
N SER A 188 -12.41 17.33 8.03
CA SER A 188 -13.16 18.59 7.90
C SER A 188 -14.21 18.73 9.00
N VAL A 189 -14.82 17.62 9.43
CA VAL A 189 -15.82 17.58 10.51
C VAL A 189 -15.23 17.17 11.88
N THR A 190 -13.92 16.92 11.96
CA THR A 190 -13.22 16.69 13.24
C THR A 190 -12.74 18.04 13.77
N SER A 191 -13.50 18.62 14.70
CA SER A 191 -13.40 20.03 15.15
C SER A 191 -12.20 20.33 16.08
N ASN A 192 -11.01 19.92 15.66
CA ASN A 192 -9.77 20.18 16.37
C ASN A 192 -8.77 20.91 15.46
N PRO A 193 -8.53 22.22 15.68
CA PRO A 193 -7.61 23.02 14.86
C PRO A 193 -6.19 22.45 14.78
N LYS A 194 -5.74 21.72 15.81
CA LYS A 194 -4.43 21.03 15.81
C LYS A 194 -4.34 20.01 14.67
N TYR A 195 -5.43 19.32 14.38
CA TYR A 195 -5.48 18.33 13.30
C TYR A 195 -5.81 18.97 11.95
N GLN A 196 -6.60 20.05 11.91
CA GLN A 196 -7.08 20.64 10.66
C GLN A 196 -6.10 21.61 9.99
N LYS A 197 -5.51 22.54 10.76
CA LYS A 197 -4.68 23.65 10.21
C LYS A 197 -3.56 23.19 9.27
N PRO A 198 -2.83 22.09 9.54
CA PRO A 198 -1.75 21.65 8.66
C PRO A 198 -2.18 21.19 7.25
N PHE A 199 -3.47 20.87 7.05
CA PHE A 199 -3.99 20.28 5.81
C PHE A 199 -5.04 21.16 5.11
N ALA A 200 -5.20 22.42 5.55
CA ALA A 200 -6.14 23.35 4.94
C ALA A 200 -5.67 23.75 3.51
N PRO A 201 -6.61 24.03 2.58
CA PRO A 201 -8.07 24.04 2.76
C PRO A 201 -8.68 22.62 2.81
N LEU A 202 -9.64 22.45 3.74
CA LEU A 202 -10.43 21.24 3.91
C LEU A 202 -11.75 21.34 3.12
N LEU A 203 -12.65 20.36 3.25
CA LEU A 203 -13.97 20.40 2.60
C LEU A 203 -14.67 21.73 2.96
N PRO A 204 -15.07 22.54 1.96
CA PRO A 204 -15.69 23.82 2.24
C PRO A 204 -17.09 23.64 2.85
N ASN A 205 -17.63 24.73 3.42
CA ASN A 205 -18.98 24.81 3.98
C ASN A 205 -19.20 23.86 5.17
N VAL A 206 -18.22 23.75 6.07
CA VAL A 206 -18.38 23.05 7.35
C VAL A 206 -18.55 24.07 8.48
N ASP A 207 -19.64 23.93 9.24
CA ASP A 207 -19.94 24.72 10.42
C ASP A 207 -19.69 23.91 11.70
N VAL A 208 -19.18 24.57 12.73
CA VAL A 208 -18.90 23.96 14.03
C VAL A 208 -19.77 24.63 15.09
N GLY A 209 -20.66 23.86 15.71
CA GLY A 209 -21.49 24.29 16.83
C GLY A 209 -21.02 23.79 18.19
N GLN A 210 -21.66 24.24 19.26
CA GLN A 210 -21.41 23.74 20.61
C GLN A 210 -22.34 22.59 20.95
N LEU A 211 -21.78 21.50 21.50
CA LEU A 211 -22.57 20.38 21.99
C LEU A 211 -23.48 20.84 23.15
N ASN A 212 -24.76 20.45 23.12
CA ASN A 212 -25.77 20.80 24.13
C ASN A 212 -26.19 22.29 24.18
N ASP A 213 -25.79 23.11 23.21
CA ASP A 213 -26.34 24.46 23.05
C ASP A 213 -27.62 24.42 22.22
N LEU A 214 -28.76 24.63 22.88
CA LEU A 214 -30.08 24.66 22.23
C LEU A 214 -30.31 25.93 21.42
N ALA A 215 -29.75 27.07 21.85
CA ALA A 215 -30.09 28.37 21.28
C ALA A 215 -29.48 28.57 19.89
N SER A 216 -28.34 27.95 19.59
CA SER A 216 -27.69 28.09 18.29
C SER A 216 -28.27 27.21 17.18
N LEU A 217 -29.03 26.15 17.50
CA LEU A 217 -29.47 25.15 16.52
C LEU A 217 -30.24 25.73 15.34
N GLU A 218 -31.11 26.72 15.56
CA GLU A 218 -31.91 27.34 14.50
C GLU A 218 -31.05 28.05 13.45
N THR A 219 -29.98 28.71 13.90
CA THR A 219 -29.04 29.45 13.04
C THR A 219 -27.98 28.54 12.41
N LEU A 220 -27.50 27.56 13.18
CA LEU A 220 -26.42 26.66 12.80
C LEU A 220 -26.89 25.64 11.75
N VAL A 221 -28.05 25.02 11.97
CA VAL A 221 -28.66 24.05 11.05
C VAL A 221 -29.73 24.80 10.26
N ASN A 222 -29.43 25.20 9.03
CA ASN A 222 -30.26 26.08 8.21
C ASN A 222 -30.66 25.42 6.86
N GLU A 223 -31.38 26.15 6.02
CA GLU A 223 -31.88 25.66 4.72
C GLU A 223 -30.77 25.24 3.74
N ASP A 224 -29.51 25.64 3.94
CA ASP A 224 -28.38 25.21 3.10
C ASP A 224 -27.70 23.93 3.63
N THR A 225 -28.13 23.46 4.81
CA THR A 225 -27.53 22.31 5.49
C THR A 225 -28.01 21.01 4.87
N CYS A 226 -27.08 20.17 4.41
CA CYS A 226 -27.37 18.83 3.90
C CYS A 226 -27.08 17.71 4.92
N ALA A 227 -26.16 17.94 5.86
CA ALA A 227 -25.75 16.92 6.82
C ALA A 227 -25.47 17.53 8.20
N VAL A 228 -25.84 16.80 9.26
CA VAL A 228 -25.37 17.07 10.62
C VAL A 228 -24.78 15.81 11.20
N ILE A 229 -23.54 15.85 11.68
CA ILE A 229 -22.85 14.71 12.27
C ILE A 229 -22.52 14.96 13.74
N VAL A 230 -22.84 14.00 14.60
CA VAL A 230 -22.62 14.10 16.06
C VAL A 230 -22.29 12.75 16.68
N GLU A 231 -21.40 12.74 17.66
CA GLU A 231 -21.22 11.60 18.57
C GLU A 231 -22.22 11.72 19.73
N PRO A 232 -23.13 10.74 19.96
CA PRO A 232 -24.02 10.78 21.13
C PRO A 232 -23.26 10.84 22.46
N ILE A 233 -22.10 10.17 22.51
CA ILE A 233 -21.10 10.33 23.58
C ILE A 233 -19.73 10.46 22.91
N GLN A 234 -19.10 11.63 23.06
CA GLN A 234 -17.80 11.92 22.45
C GLN A 234 -16.70 11.04 23.04
N GLY A 235 -15.98 10.28 22.20
CA GLY A 235 -14.92 9.39 22.68
C GLY A 235 -13.63 10.14 23.01
N GLU A 236 -12.98 10.69 21.97
CA GLU A 236 -11.71 11.43 22.13
C GLU A 236 -11.93 12.83 22.73
N GLY A 237 -13.13 13.40 22.59
CA GLY A 237 -13.47 14.77 22.98
C GLY A 237 -13.56 15.04 24.48
N GLY A 238 -13.49 14.00 25.33
CA GLY A 238 -13.57 14.13 26.79
C GLY A 238 -14.72 13.38 27.45
N ILE A 239 -15.36 12.43 26.73
CA ILE A 239 -16.49 11.62 27.24
C ILE A 239 -17.74 12.47 27.51
N ASN A 240 -17.91 13.55 26.76
CA ASN A 240 -19.08 14.42 26.87
C ASN A 240 -20.30 13.74 26.24
N ALA A 241 -21.40 13.65 26.99
CA ALA A 241 -22.65 13.09 26.49
C ALA A 241 -23.58 14.20 25.99
N ALA A 242 -24.23 13.96 24.85
CA ALA A 242 -25.32 14.78 24.38
C ALA A 242 -26.55 14.58 25.28
N LYS A 243 -27.23 15.69 25.60
CA LYS A 243 -28.47 15.69 26.38
C LYS A 243 -29.64 15.27 25.50
N VAL A 244 -30.61 14.55 26.08
CA VAL A 244 -31.75 13.99 25.34
C VAL A 244 -32.59 15.10 24.71
N GLU A 245 -32.87 16.17 25.47
CA GLU A 245 -33.62 17.33 25.00
C GLU A 245 -32.94 18.02 23.81
N TRP A 246 -31.60 18.01 23.79
CA TRP A 246 -30.82 18.62 22.72
C TRP A 246 -30.79 17.73 21.47
N LEU A 247 -30.62 16.42 21.61
CA LEU A 247 -30.71 15.49 20.48
C LEU A 247 -32.10 15.49 19.83
N ARG A 248 -33.18 15.59 20.63
CA ARG A 248 -34.55 15.76 20.12
C ARG A 248 -34.69 17.05 19.32
N ALA A 249 -34.22 18.18 19.86
CA ALA A 249 -34.26 19.46 19.17
C ALA A 249 -33.44 19.43 17.87
N LEU A 250 -32.26 18.80 17.90
CA LEU A 250 -31.40 18.64 16.73
C LEU A 250 -32.05 17.80 15.63
N ARG A 251 -32.66 16.65 15.98
CA ARG A 251 -33.44 15.81 15.06
C ARG A 251 -34.57 16.60 14.42
N LYS A 252 -35.39 17.26 15.24
CA LYS A 252 -36.49 18.10 14.76
C LYS A 252 -35.99 19.15 13.78
N ARG A 253 -34.88 19.83 14.11
CA ARG A 253 -34.32 20.86 13.23
C ARG A 253 -33.79 20.28 11.90
N CYS A 254 -33.18 19.10 11.93
CA CYS A 254 -32.76 18.41 10.71
C CYS A 254 -33.96 18.06 9.82
N ASP A 255 -35.09 17.65 10.41
CA ASP A 255 -36.33 17.37 9.67
C ASP A 255 -36.90 18.63 9.01
N GLU A 256 -37.00 19.75 9.75
CA GLU A 256 -37.53 21.02 9.25
C GLU A 256 -36.80 21.51 7.99
N VAL A 257 -35.47 21.41 7.98
CA VAL A 257 -34.65 21.86 6.85
C VAL A 257 -34.35 20.75 5.85
N GLY A 258 -34.76 19.50 6.10
CA GLY A 258 -34.45 18.35 5.23
C GLY A 258 -32.98 17.89 5.25
N ALA A 259 -32.22 18.20 6.29
CA ALA A 259 -30.85 17.68 6.48
C ALA A 259 -30.87 16.21 6.93
N VAL A 260 -29.79 15.48 6.66
CA VAL A 260 -29.59 14.11 7.15
C VAL A 260 -28.84 14.15 8.48
N LEU A 261 -29.42 13.55 9.52
CA LEU A 261 -28.78 13.42 10.83
C LEU A 261 -27.96 12.12 10.90
N ILE A 262 -26.67 12.26 11.17
CA ILE A 262 -25.70 11.16 11.28
C ILE A 262 -25.24 11.06 12.74
N PHE A 263 -25.40 9.89 13.34
CA PHE A 263 -24.72 9.56 14.60
C PHE A 263 -23.44 8.77 14.32
N ASP A 264 -22.32 9.35 14.74
CA ASP A 264 -21.06 8.64 14.83
C ASP A 264 -21.04 7.82 16.12
N GLU A 265 -21.28 6.52 15.97
CA GLU A 265 -21.34 5.55 17.06
C GLU A 265 -20.15 4.60 17.03
N ILE A 266 -19.06 4.97 16.32
CA ILE A 266 -17.88 4.13 16.15
C ILE A 266 -17.25 3.74 17.50
N GLN A 267 -17.29 4.62 18.50
CA GLN A 267 -16.78 4.33 19.85
C GLN A 267 -17.86 3.99 20.88
N CYS A 268 -18.99 4.69 20.86
CA CYS A 268 -20.01 4.59 21.90
C CYS A 268 -21.09 3.54 21.62
N GLY A 269 -21.20 3.06 20.37
CA GLY A 269 -22.13 2.02 19.96
C GLY A 269 -21.59 0.61 20.22
N LEU A 270 -22.26 -0.37 19.59
CA LEU A 270 -21.99 -1.80 19.70
C LEU A 270 -21.80 -2.27 21.15
N TYR A 271 -22.82 -2.01 21.98
CA TYR A 271 -22.90 -2.41 23.40
C TYR A 271 -21.96 -1.68 24.37
N ARG A 272 -21.09 -0.78 23.89
CA ARG A 272 -20.15 -0.04 24.76
C ARG A 272 -20.84 0.74 25.87
N THR A 273 -22.02 1.28 25.58
CA THR A 273 -22.84 2.06 26.53
C THR A 273 -23.84 1.23 27.32
N GLY A 274 -23.84 -0.10 27.14
CA GLY A 274 -24.76 -1.05 27.78
C GLY A 274 -25.93 -1.49 26.89
N THR A 275 -26.14 -0.84 25.75
CA THR A 275 -27.16 -1.16 24.74
C THR A 275 -26.52 -1.19 23.35
N LEU A 276 -27.12 -1.86 22.35
CA LEU A 276 -26.57 -1.97 21.00
C LEU A 276 -26.04 -0.63 20.47
N TRP A 277 -26.87 0.42 20.47
CA TRP A 277 -26.44 1.78 20.18
C TRP A 277 -26.49 2.65 21.44
N ALA A 278 -25.66 3.68 21.52
CA ALA A 278 -25.76 4.69 22.57
C ALA A 278 -27.09 5.44 22.51
N HIS A 279 -27.74 5.50 21.34
CA HIS A 279 -29.08 6.05 21.21
C HIS A 279 -30.22 5.04 21.38
N SER A 280 -29.98 3.71 21.46
CA SER A 280 -31.06 2.69 21.47
C SER A 280 -32.12 2.90 22.56
N GLY A 281 -31.71 3.37 23.74
CA GLY A 281 -32.60 3.65 24.87
C GLY A 281 -33.20 5.07 24.88
N LEU A 282 -32.93 5.88 23.85
CA LEU A 282 -33.50 7.20 23.72
C LEU A 282 -34.89 7.12 23.07
N PRO A 283 -35.74 8.14 23.24
CA PRO A 283 -36.97 8.28 22.48
C PRO A 283 -36.70 8.27 20.96
N ALA A 284 -37.59 7.63 20.18
CA ALA A 284 -37.40 7.45 18.73
C ALA A 284 -37.30 8.78 17.96
N ASP A 285 -37.88 9.86 18.49
CA ASP A 285 -37.78 11.23 17.99
C ASP A 285 -36.42 11.91 18.26
N CYS A 286 -35.46 11.17 18.83
CA CYS A 286 -34.06 11.57 18.96
C CYS A 286 -33.15 10.80 18.00
N HIS A 287 -33.66 9.80 17.27
CA HIS A 287 -32.83 8.87 16.51
C HIS A 287 -32.32 9.48 15.18
N PRO A 288 -31.15 9.03 14.70
CA PRO A 288 -30.55 9.54 13.47
C PRO A 288 -31.19 8.90 12.23
N ASP A 289 -30.88 9.48 11.07
CA ASP A 289 -31.11 8.87 9.76
C ASP A 289 -30.04 7.84 9.40
N VAL A 290 -28.82 8.05 9.90
CA VAL A 290 -27.62 7.29 9.58
C VAL A 290 -26.82 7.01 10.85
N VAL A 291 -26.32 5.78 10.99
CA VAL A 291 -25.38 5.39 12.06
C VAL A 291 -24.09 4.89 11.41
N THR A 292 -22.95 5.43 11.83
CA THR A 292 -21.64 4.90 11.45
C THR A 292 -21.02 4.08 12.57
N MET A 293 -20.34 2.99 12.20
CA MET A 293 -19.78 2.02 13.14
C MET A 293 -18.49 1.40 12.61
N ALA A 294 -17.63 0.91 13.50
CA ALA A 294 -16.40 0.18 13.18
C ALA A 294 -15.91 -0.53 14.46
N LYS A 295 -14.64 -0.33 14.86
CA LYS A 295 -14.03 -0.66 16.17
C LYS A 295 -14.57 -1.96 16.81
N PRO A 296 -15.55 -1.98 17.76
CA PRO A 296 -16.01 -3.25 18.35
C PRO A 296 -16.47 -4.31 17.33
N LEU A 297 -16.91 -3.91 16.13
CA LEU A 297 -17.63 -4.75 15.18
C LEU A 297 -16.93 -6.06 14.84
N ALA A 298 -15.60 -6.07 14.66
CA ALA A 298 -14.84 -7.28 14.34
C ALA A 298 -13.61 -7.50 15.25
N ASN A 299 -13.68 -7.01 16.50
CA ASN A 299 -12.70 -7.29 17.56
C ASN A 299 -11.22 -7.19 17.13
N GLY A 300 -10.83 -6.10 16.46
CA GLY A 300 -9.45 -5.88 16.01
C GLY A 300 -9.20 -6.11 14.52
N TYR A 301 -10.12 -6.76 13.79
CA TYR A 301 -10.02 -6.88 12.34
C TYR A 301 -10.60 -5.64 11.63
N PRO A 302 -9.98 -5.11 10.55
CA PRO A 302 -10.49 -3.93 9.85
C PRO A 302 -11.89 -4.13 9.26
N ILE A 303 -12.85 -3.34 9.74
CA ILE A 303 -14.20 -3.21 9.20
C ILE A 303 -14.83 -1.89 9.66
N GLY A 304 -15.64 -1.28 8.81
CA GLY A 304 -16.57 -0.22 9.15
C GLY A 304 -17.92 -0.44 8.45
N ALA A 305 -18.97 0.25 8.87
CA ALA A 305 -20.25 0.20 8.18
C ALA A 305 -21.05 1.50 8.36
N VAL A 306 -21.93 1.74 7.40
CA VAL A 306 -22.95 2.79 7.39
C VAL A 306 -24.31 2.11 7.39
N LEU A 307 -25.07 2.28 8.47
CA LEU A 307 -26.45 1.81 8.59
C LEU A 307 -27.39 2.99 8.28
N LEU A 308 -28.30 2.78 7.33
CA LEU A 308 -29.13 3.83 6.71
C LEU A 308 -30.60 3.45 6.83
N ARG A 309 -31.49 4.41 7.11
CA ARG A 309 -32.94 4.21 6.91
C ARG A 309 -33.25 4.03 5.43
N ASP A 310 -34.31 3.30 5.11
CA ASP A 310 -34.71 3.09 3.70
C ASP A 310 -34.95 4.41 2.95
N SER A 311 -35.49 5.43 3.61
CA SER A 311 -35.69 6.77 3.02
C SER A 311 -34.39 7.46 2.62
N VAL A 312 -33.26 7.08 3.21
CA VAL A 312 -31.92 7.53 2.81
C VAL A 312 -31.31 6.58 1.80
N ALA A 313 -31.40 5.27 2.05
CA ALA A 313 -30.82 4.24 1.19
C ALA A 313 -31.42 4.23 -0.23
N ALA A 314 -32.70 4.59 -0.39
CA ALA A 314 -33.38 4.66 -1.70
C ALA A 314 -32.71 5.62 -2.69
N THR A 315 -31.96 6.61 -2.20
CA THR A 315 -31.19 7.54 -3.03
C THR A 315 -29.91 6.90 -3.60
N MET A 316 -29.47 5.76 -3.08
CA MET A 316 -28.19 5.16 -3.45
C MET A 316 -28.40 4.09 -4.52
N THR A 317 -27.92 4.35 -5.73
CA THR A 317 -28.01 3.43 -6.88
C THR A 317 -26.64 2.88 -7.27
N PRO A 318 -26.56 1.77 -8.05
CA PRO A 318 -25.29 1.20 -8.49
C PRO A 318 -24.37 2.26 -9.14
N GLY A 319 -23.14 2.36 -8.63
CA GLY A 319 -22.14 3.34 -9.07
C GLY A 319 -22.07 4.63 -8.22
N THR A 320 -23.04 4.88 -7.34
CA THR A 320 -23.07 6.13 -6.52
C THR A 320 -21.93 6.16 -5.48
N HIS A 321 -21.60 5.02 -4.88
CA HIS A 321 -20.50 4.88 -3.92
C HIS A 321 -19.94 3.45 -3.98
N GLY A 322 -18.67 3.27 -3.62
CA GLY A 322 -17.99 2.00 -3.68
C GLY A 322 -16.71 1.98 -2.84
N THR A 323 -16.24 0.78 -2.54
CA THR A 323 -14.99 0.51 -1.80
C THR A 323 -14.41 -0.82 -2.28
N THR A 324 -13.08 -0.96 -2.20
CA THR A 324 -12.36 -2.14 -2.70
C THR A 324 -12.52 -3.34 -1.77
N PHE A 325 -12.30 -3.15 -0.47
CA PHE A 325 -12.22 -4.25 0.51
C PHE A 325 -13.42 -4.34 1.46
N GLY A 326 -14.30 -3.31 1.47
CA GLY A 326 -15.50 -3.33 2.31
C GLY A 326 -16.39 -4.51 1.94
N GLY A 327 -17.04 -5.13 2.92
CA GLY A 327 -17.92 -6.27 2.67
C GLY A 327 -17.20 -7.60 2.40
N SER A 328 -15.88 -7.67 2.62
CA SER A 328 -15.12 -8.91 2.40
C SER A 328 -15.66 -10.09 3.23
N PRO A 329 -15.62 -11.34 2.71
CA PRO A 329 -16.17 -12.50 3.40
C PRO A 329 -15.54 -12.71 4.78
N LEU A 330 -14.24 -12.51 4.92
CA LEU A 330 -13.51 -12.66 6.19
C LEU A 330 -13.94 -11.61 7.22
N ALA A 331 -13.96 -10.33 6.86
CA ALA A 331 -14.37 -9.26 7.76
C ALA A 331 -15.83 -9.44 8.22
N CYS A 332 -16.72 -9.79 7.30
CA CYS A 332 -18.13 -9.98 7.61
C CYS A 332 -18.39 -11.24 8.45
N ALA A 333 -17.64 -12.34 8.24
CA ALA A 333 -17.75 -13.55 9.07
C ALA A 333 -17.36 -13.26 10.52
N ILE A 334 -16.22 -12.58 10.72
CA ILE A 334 -15.76 -12.16 12.05
C ILE A 334 -16.78 -11.18 12.66
N GLY A 335 -17.23 -10.19 11.89
CA GLY A 335 -18.22 -9.22 12.35
C GLY A 335 -19.53 -9.86 12.80
N HIS A 336 -20.03 -10.85 12.04
CA HIS A 336 -21.20 -11.63 12.40
C HIS A 336 -20.98 -12.42 13.70
N HIS A 337 -19.84 -13.09 13.84
CA HIS A 337 -19.50 -13.84 15.05
C HIS A 337 -19.44 -12.93 16.29
N VAL A 338 -18.71 -11.81 16.19
CA VAL A 338 -18.54 -10.87 17.30
C VAL A 338 -19.88 -10.26 17.68
N LEU A 339 -20.66 -9.76 16.72
CA LEU A 339 -21.95 -9.14 17.01
C LEU A 339 -22.93 -10.15 17.64
N SER A 340 -23.00 -11.38 17.13
CA SER A 340 -23.84 -12.45 17.69
C SER A 340 -23.48 -12.76 19.14
N ARG A 341 -22.18 -12.74 19.47
CA ARG A 341 -21.67 -12.94 20.83
C ARG A 341 -22.03 -11.77 21.74
N LEU A 342 -21.90 -10.53 21.26
CA LEU A 342 -22.23 -9.34 22.05
C LEU A 342 -23.73 -9.22 22.33
N SER A 343 -24.57 -9.61 21.37
CA SER A 343 -26.04 -9.59 21.50
C SER A 343 -26.62 -10.80 22.24
N SER A 344 -25.80 -11.74 22.72
CA SER A 344 -26.29 -12.87 23.50
C SER A 344 -26.78 -12.40 24.87
N LYS A 345 -27.86 -13.00 25.38
CA LYS A 345 -28.44 -12.64 26.68
C LYS A 345 -27.44 -12.85 27.82
N GLU A 346 -26.66 -13.93 27.74
CA GLU A 346 -25.64 -14.30 28.72
C GLU A 346 -24.51 -13.27 28.74
N PHE A 347 -24.03 -12.85 27.56
CA PHE A 347 -23.00 -11.83 27.45
C PHE A 347 -23.51 -10.48 27.95
N GLY A 348 -24.70 -10.06 27.49
CA GLY A 348 -25.35 -8.82 27.88
C GLY A 348 -25.56 -8.70 29.40
N ALA A 349 -26.01 -9.78 30.05
CA ALA A 349 -26.18 -9.82 31.50
C ALA A 349 -24.86 -9.63 32.26
N LYS A 350 -23.81 -10.36 31.86
CA LYS A 350 -22.48 -10.27 32.48
C LYS A 350 -21.82 -8.90 32.25
N MET A 351 -21.94 -8.37 31.04
CA MET A 351 -21.47 -7.02 30.70
C MET A 351 -22.22 -5.97 31.53
N GLY A 352 -23.55 -6.09 31.66
CA GLY A 352 -24.38 -5.21 32.48
C GLY A 352 -23.96 -5.21 33.96
N GLU A 353 -23.74 -6.39 34.54
CA GLU A 353 -23.26 -6.54 35.91
C GLU A 353 -21.88 -5.86 36.11
N THR A 354 -20.94 -6.11 35.21
CA THR A 354 -19.58 -5.55 35.34
C THR A 354 -19.52 -4.06 35.03
N SER A 355 -20.32 -3.58 34.08
CA SER A 355 -20.49 -2.15 33.78
C SER A 355 -21.07 -1.39 34.98
N LYS A 356 -22.10 -1.94 35.63
CA LYS A 356 -22.67 -1.37 36.86
C LYS A 356 -21.60 -1.31 37.96
N TYR A 357 -20.87 -2.40 38.16
CA TYR A 357 -19.80 -2.48 39.16
C TYR A 357 -18.67 -1.47 38.91
N LEU A 358 -18.18 -1.36 37.66
CA LEU A 358 -17.21 -0.33 37.29
C LEU A 358 -17.75 1.07 37.59
N GLY A 359 -19.04 1.30 37.32
CA GLY A 359 -19.67 2.58 37.61
C GLY A 359 -19.67 2.93 39.08
N GLU A 360 -20.17 2.04 39.93
CA GLU A 360 -20.19 2.23 41.39
C GLU A 360 -18.79 2.54 41.95
N ARG A 361 -17.76 1.85 41.43
CA ARG A 361 -16.36 2.07 41.80
C ARG A 361 -15.86 3.45 41.39
N LEU A 362 -16.09 3.86 40.14
CA LEU A 362 -15.62 5.17 39.65
C LEU A 362 -16.39 6.34 40.27
N ASP A 363 -17.69 6.20 40.48
CA ASP A 363 -18.56 7.26 41.02
C ASP A 363 -18.26 7.57 42.51
N ALA A 364 -17.54 6.67 43.20
CA ALA A 364 -17.01 6.94 44.53
C ALA A 364 -15.77 7.86 44.53
N LEU A 365 -14.99 7.89 43.44
CA LEU A 365 -13.70 8.60 43.41
C LEU A 365 -13.85 10.13 43.54
N PRO A 366 -14.79 10.82 42.86
CA PRO A 366 -15.00 12.25 43.07
C PRO A 366 -15.30 12.62 44.53
N LYS A 367 -15.98 11.74 45.27
CA LYS A 367 -16.31 11.96 46.69
C LYS A 367 -15.08 11.85 47.58
N TRP A 368 -14.13 10.99 47.23
CA TRP A 368 -12.89 10.79 47.98
C TRP A 368 -11.80 11.80 47.61
N TYR A 369 -11.83 12.31 46.38
CA TYR A 369 -10.84 13.24 45.86
C TYR A 369 -11.48 14.50 45.22
N PRO A 370 -12.36 15.22 45.95
CA PRO A 370 -13.11 16.36 45.39
C PRO A 370 -12.23 17.54 44.99
N GLU A 371 -11.00 17.64 45.52
CA GLU A 371 -10.04 18.69 45.17
C GLU A 371 -9.34 18.45 43.83
N ILE A 372 -9.39 17.22 43.31
CA ILE A 372 -8.65 16.80 42.09
C ILE A 372 -9.62 16.56 40.93
N LEU A 373 -10.70 15.84 41.22
CA LEU A 373 -11.67 15.39 40.22
C LEU A 373 -12.85 16.34 40.13
N GLU A 374 -13.50 16.34 38.97
CA GLU A 374 -14.83 16.92 38.81
C GLU A 374 -15.89 16.12 39.58
N GLU A 375 -17.01 16.77 39.91
CA GLU A 375 -18.06 16.19 40.75
C GLU A 375 -18.69 14.91 40.17
N ARG A 376 -18.68 14.76 38.84
CA ARG A 376 -19.34 13.66 38.14
C ARG A 376 -18.39 12.95 37.20
N VAL A 377 -18.46 11.62 37.21
CA VAL A 377 -17.86 10.78 36.18
C VAL A 377 -18.66 10.97 34.89
N ARG A 378 -17.96 11.19 33.78
CA ARG A 378 -18.56 11.39 32.46
C ARG A 378 -18.77 10.05 31.75
N GLY A 379 -19.76 9.99 30.85
CA GLY A 379 -20.10 8.78 30.08
C GLY A 379 -20.95 7.77 30.84
N ARG A 380 -21.19 6.62 30.21
CA ARG A 380 -22.01 5.51 30.75
C ARG A 380 -21.56 4.17 30.18
N GLY A 381 -22.04 3.08 30.76
CA GLY A 381 -21.60 1.76 30.35
C GLY A 381 -20.11 1.54 30.64
N LEU A 382 -19.41 0.97 29.65
CA LEU A 382 -17.97 0.74 29.63
C LEU A 382 -17.20 1.82 28.83
N ILE A 383 -17.80 2.99 28.61
CA ILE A 383 -17.10 4.21 28.15
C ILE A 383 -17.23 5.29 29.23
N ARG A 384 -16.16 5.44 30.04
CA ARG A 384 -16.17 6.30 31.23
C ARG A 384 -15.01 7.30 31.19
N GLY A 385 -15.25 8.50 31.71
CA GLY A 385 -14.27 9.57 31.81
C GLY A 385 -14.18 10.11 33.23
N LEU A 386 -12.99 10.11 33.80
CA LEU A 386 -12.69 10.84 35.03
C LEU A 386 -12.24 12.25 34.65
N GLY A 387 -13.10 13.25 34.88
CA GLY A 387 -12.77 14.66 34.67
C GLY A 387 -11.89 15.20 35.80
N PHE A 388 -10.90 16.02 35.45
CA PHE A 388 -9.96 16.65 36.38
C PHE A 388 -10.14 18.16 36.38
N LYS A 389 -10.09 18.78 37.57
CA LYS A 389 -10.14 20.25 37.70
C LYS A 389 -8.90 20.94 37.14
N ASP A 390 -7.78 20.23 37.09
CA ASP A 390 -6.50 20.70 36.55
C ASP A 390 -6.14 19.88 35.29
N ALA A 391 -6.19 20.53 34.13
CA ALA A 391 -5.93 19.94 32.82
C ALA A 391 -4.49 19.42 32.64
N SER A 392 -3.55 19.74 33.55
CA SER A 392 -2.19 19.20 33.51
C SER A 392 -2.06 17.78 34.11
N VAL A 393 -3.07 17.33 34.84
CA VAL A 393 -3.04 16.06 35.60
C VAL A 393 -3.29 14.80 34.75
N PRO A 394 -4.25 14.75 33.79
CA PRO A 394 -4.60 13.51 33.09
C PRO A 394 -3.42 12.79 32.44
N GLY A 395 -2.54 13.51 31.75
CA GLY A 395 -1.35 12.94 31.11
C GLY A 395 -0.43 12.25 32.12
N ARG A 396 -0.25 12.86 33.30
CA ARG A 396 0.56 12.29 34.37
C ARG A 396 -0.07 11.03 34.97
N ILE A 397 -1.39 11.00 35.10
CA ILE A 397 -2.10 9.79 35.57
C ILE A 397 -1.94 8.65 34.57
N VAL A 398 -2.03 8.92 33.27
CA VAL A 398 -1.81 7.91 32.20
C VAL A 398 -0.39 7.34 32.26
N GLU A 399 0.64 8.18 32.43
CA GLU A 399 2.02 7.75 32.63
C GLU A 399 2.17 6.85 33.87
N LEU A 400 1.69 7.32 35.02
CA LEU A 400 1.81 6.61 36.29
C LEU A 400 1.04 5.29 36.32
N ALA A 401 -0.10 5.21 35.62
CA ALA A 401 -0.87 3.99 35.47
C ALA A 401 -0.10 2.96 34.62
N ARG A 402 0.50 3.41 33.51
CA ARG A 402 1.34 2.57 32.65
C ARG A 402 2.54 1.99 33.40
N GLU A 403 3.23 2.79 34.22
CA GLU A 403 4.33 2.34 35.09
C GLU A 403 3.92 1.27 36.13
N ARG A 404 2.61 1.08 36.32
CA ARG A 404 2.02 0.14 37.27
C ARG A 404 1.20 -0.96 36.57
N GLY A 405 1.39 -1.13 35.26
CA GLY A 405 0.80 -2.23 34.51
C GLY A 405 -0.65 -1.99 34.09
N VAL A 406 -1.12 -0.74 33.96
CA VAL A 406 -2.49 -0.45 33.48
C VAL A 406 -2.44 0.56 32.34
N PHE A 407 -3.07 0.23 31.22
CA PHE A 407 -3.26 1.16 30.12
C PHE A 407 -4.59 1.88 30.23
N VAL A 408 -4.54 3.21 30.26
CA VAL A 408 -5.67 4.14 30.16
C VAL A 408 -5.28 5.25 29.17
N LEU A 409 -6.25 6.03 28.69
CA LEU A 409 -6.02 7.08 27.70
C LEU A 409 -6.41 8.44 28.26
N THR A 410 -5.82 9.51 27.74
CA THR A 410 -6.41 10.84 27.89
C THR A 410 -7.63 10.98 26.97
N ALA A 411 -8.56 11.85 27.32
CA ALA A 411 -9.63 12.33 26.45
C ALA A 411 -9.90 13.81 26.73
N GLY A 412 -10.15 14.58 25.68
CA GLY A 412 -10.29 16.03 25.76
C GLY A 412 -9.06 16.68 26.36
N LYS A 413 -9.27 17.84 26.99
CA LYS A 413 -8.22 18.60 27.69
C LYS A 413 -8.02 18.17 29.14
N ASP A 414 -8.99 17.47 29.73
CA ASP A 414 -9.15 17.38 31.18
C ASP A 414 -9.57 15.98 31.70
N ALA A 415 -9.68 14.96 30.86
CA ALA A 415 -10.18 13.66 31.29
C ALA A 415 -9.20 12.49 31.08
N VAL A 416 -9.29 11.50 31.97
CA VAL A 416 -8.77 10.15 31.74
C VAL A 416 -9.94 9.25 31.32
N ARG A 417 -9.82 8.66 30.14
CA ARG A 417 -10.78 7.74 29.53
C ARG A 417 -10.47 6.30 29.89
N LEU A 418 -11.49 5.59 30.35
CA LEU A 418 -11.52 4.15 30.60
C LEU A 418 -12.50 3.51 29.62
N VAL A 419 -11.97 2.66 28.75
CA VAL A 419 -12.71 1.93 27.71
C VAL A 419 -12.21 0.47 27.63
N PRO A 420 -12.42 -0.34 28.69
CA PRO A 420 -11.97 -1.74 28.71
C PRO A 420 -12.71 -2.59 27.68
N SER A 421 -12.25 -3.82 27.41
CA SER A 421 -13.02 -4.76 26.59
C SER A 421 -14.39 -5.05 27.22
N LEU A 422 -15.39 -5.41 26.40
CA LEU A 422 -16.76 -5.65 26.87
C LEU A 422 -16.89 -6.94 27.71
N ASN A 423 -15.90 -7.82 27.63
CA ASN A 423 -15.80 -9.03 28.44
C ASN A 423 -14.95 -8.86 29.72
N VAL A 424 -14.58 -7.63 30.08
CA VAL A 424 -13.83 -7.34 31.32
C VAL A 424 -14.56 -7.93 32.54
N GLY A 425 -13.80 -8.46 33.50
CA GLY A 425 -14.30 -9.03 34.74
C GLY A 425 -14.18 -8.09 35.95
N LYS A 426 -14.91 -8.40 37.02
CA LYS A 426 -14.88 -7.62 38.28
C LYS A 426 -13.48 -7.53 38.90
N SER A 427 -12.71 -8.61 38.87
CA SER A 427 -11.34 -8.62 39.41
C SER A 427 -10.39 -7.71 38.64
N GLU A 428 -10.57 -7.61 37.32
CA GLU A 428 -9.83 -6.68 36.46
C GLU A 428 -10.24 -5.23 36.75
N VAL A 429 -11.54 -4.97 36.93
CA VAL A 429 -12.06 -3.68 37.40
C VAL A 429 -11.45 -3.28 38.74
N ASP A 430 -11.41 -4.19 39.72
CA ASP A 430 -10.85 -3.91 41.04
C ASP A 430 -9.34 -3.61 40.98
N LEU A 431 -8.60 -4.32 40.11
CA LEU A 431 -7.19 -4.06 39.88
C LEU A 431 -6.96 -2.67 39.26
N ALA A 432 -7.67 -2.34 38.18
CA ALA A 432 -7.55 -1.03 37.53
C ALA A 432 -7.95 0.09 38.48
N TRP A 433 -9.09 -0.04 39.16
CA TRP A 433 -9.60 0.95 40.09
C TRP A 433 -8.66 1.17 41.29
N SER A 434 -8.17 0.10 41.92
CA SER A 434 -7.29 0.22 43.08
C SER A 434 -5.96 0.91 42.73
N LEU A 435 -5.41 0.61 41.54
CA LEU A 435 -4.19 1.25 41.05
C LEU A 435 -4.45 2.73 40.75
N ILE A 436 -5.48 3.07 39.96
CA ILE A 436 -5.82 4.45 39.61
C ILE A 436 -6.11 5.29 40.86
N SER A 437 -6.92 4.77 41.80
CA SER A 437 -7.22 5.45 43.06
C SER A 437 -5.96 5.78 43.87
N SER A 438 -5.00 4.85 43.91
CA SER A 438 -3.73 5.06 44.62
C SER A 438 -2.84 6.16 44.00
N LEU A 439 -3.00 6.49 42.71
CA LEU A 439 -2.22 7.52 42.03
C LEU A 439 -2.60 8.93 42.48
N PHE A 440 -3.84 9.13 42.93
CA PHE A 440 -4.31 10.44 43.42
C PHE A 440 -3.61 10.86 44.72
N LEU A 441 -3.18 9.89 45.54
CA LEU A 441 -2.35 10.13 46.72
C LEU A 441 -0.90 10.51 46.35
N LEU A 442 -0.37 10.02 45.23
CA LEU A 442 0.98 10.35 44.75
C LEU A 442 1.03 11.75 44.11
N ALA A 443 0.02 12.07 43.27
CA ALA A 443 -0.09 13.37 42.61
C ALA A 443 -0.24 14.54 43.60
N THR A 444 -0.77 14.29 44.80
CA THR A 444 -0.90 15.29 45.87
C THR A 444 0.38 15.45 46.71
N MET A 445 1.22 14.40 46.83
CA MET A 445 2.46 14.45 47.62
C MET A 445 3.63 15.15 46.92
N ASP A 446 3.69 15.20 45.58
CA ASP A 446 4.79 15.85 44.85
C ASP A 446 4.77 17.39 44.93
N LYS A 447 3.62 17.99 45.23
CA LYS A 447 3.53 19.43 45.59
C LYS A 447 4.10 19.75 46.97
N LEU A 448 4.24 18.76 47.87
CA LEU A 448 4.83 18.92 49.22
C LEU A 448 6.36 18.71 49.23
N SER A 449 6.88 17.85 48.35
CA SER A 449 8.33 17.57 48.22
C SER A 449 9.11 18.79 47.69
N SER A 450 8.50 19.53 46.76
CA SER A 450 9.03 20.77 46.17
C SER A 450 9.10 21.93 47.17
N LEU A 451 8.12 22.10 48.06
CA LEU A 451 8.13 23.12 49.12
C LEU A 451 9.23 22.89 50.17
N THR A 452 9.55 21.62 50.45
CA THR A 452 10.60 21.25 51.41
C THR A 452 12.00 21.59 50.88
N ARG A 453 12.20 21.58 49.55
CA ARG A 453 13.43 22.07 48.89
C ARG A 453 13.60 23.58 48.97
N PHE A 454 12.53 24.37 48.80
CA PHE A 454 12.59 25.83 48.96
C PHE A 454 12.90 26.25 50.40
N LYS A 455 12.38 25.52 51.38
CA LYS A 455 12.66 25.76 52.81
C LYS A 455 14.13 25.54 53.20
N LYS A 456 14.82 24.60 52.52
CA LYS A 456 16.27 24.35 52.72
C LYS A 456 17.18 25.37 52.03
N SER A 457 16.70 26.04 50.99
CA SER A 457 17.51 26.98 50.18
C SER A 457 17.40 28.43 50.69
N CYS A 458 16.29 28.75 51.37
CA CYS A 458 15.89 29.99 52.01
C CYS A 458 16.14 30.14 53.54
N PRO A 459 17.22 30.72 54.09
CA PRO A 459 17.37 30.87 55.55
C PRO A 459 16.22 31.65 56.22
N PHE A 460 15.61 32.59 55.48
CA PHE A 460 14.46 33.39 55.95
C PHE A 460 13.11 32.65 55.82
N LEU A 461 12.96 31.74 54.84
CA LEU A 461 11.75 30.91 54.66
C LEU A 461 11.70 29.74 55.64
N GLY A 462 12.84 29.37 56.24
CA GLY A 462 12.93 28.34 57.28
C GLY A 462 12.10 28.65 58.52
N LYS A 463 11.95 29.94 58.89
CA LYS A 463 11.19 30.40 60.06
C LYS A 463 9.72 30.73 59.76
N THR A 464 9.30 30.72 58.50
CA THR A 464 7.91 30.99 58.11
C THR A 464 7.03 29.76 58.32
N LYS A 465 5.83 29.94 58.93
CA LYS A 465 4.86 28.84 59.12
C LYS A 465 4.48 28.23 57.77
N THR A 466 4.42 26.91 57.72
CA THR A 466 4.10 26.14 56.49
C THR A 466 2.74 26.55 55.88
N SER A 467 1.78 26.97 56.72
CA SER A 467 0.48 27.50 56.28
C SER A 467 0.60 28.82 55.51
N THR A 468 1.46 29.74 55.96
CA THR A 468 1.73 31.02 55.31
C THR A 468 2.46 30.83 53.98
N LEU A 469 3.42 29.91 53.91
CA LEU A 469 4.12 29.57 52.67
C LEU A 469 3.17 28.95 51.63
N ARG A 470 2.26 28.08 52.09
CA ARG A 470 1.21 27.49 51.24
C ARG A 470 0.33 28.58 50.63
N SER A 471 -0.21 29.48 51.46
CA SER A 471 -1.04 30.61 51.02
C SER A 471 -0.34 31.52 50.00
N LEU A 472 0.95 31.82 50.19
CA LEU A 472 1.71 32.66 49.26
C LEU A 472 2.08 31.93 47.95
N SER A 473 2.30 30.62 48.00
CA SER A 473 2.64 29.82 46.82
C SER A 473 1.46 29.60 45.88
N THR A 474 0.24 29.63 46.41
CA THR A 474 -1.01 29.39 45.66
C THR A 474 -1.79 30.66 45.34
N SER A 475 -1.44 31.80 45.94
CA SER A 475 -2.03 33.10 45.58
C SER A 475 -1.27 33.72 44.41
N THR A 476 -2.00 34.28 43.45
CA THR A 476 -1.44 34.97 42.29
C THR A 476 -0.96 36.37 42.67
N SER A 477 0.14 36.84 42.08
CA SER A 477 0.60 38.21 42.28
C SER A 477 -0.44 39.20 41.75
N PRO A 478 -0.84 40.21 42.55
CA PRO A 478 -1.75 41.26 42.10
C PRO A 478 -1.18 42.11 40.96
N ARG A 479 0.16 42.11 40.81
CA ARG A 479 0.89 42.96 39.87
C ARG A 479 1.33 42.20 38.61
N PHE A 480 1.54 40.89 38.74
CA PHE A 480 1.97 39.99 37.65
C PHE A 480 1.14 38.70 37.68
N PRO A 481 -0.01 38.65 36.98
CA PRO A 481 -0.95 37.52 37.06
C PRO A 481 -0.38 36.15 36.67
N SER A 482 0.77 36.13 35.99
CA SER A 482 1.50 34.90 35.61
C SER A 482 2.42 34.36 36.70
N LEU A 483 2.59 35.06 37.84
CA LEU A 483 3.46 34.67 38.95
C LEU A 483 2.65 34.44 40.23
N SER A 484 3.14 33.56 41.11
CA SER A 484 2.62 33.48 42.48
C SER A 484 3.13 34.64 43.32
N ALA A 485 2.35 35.05 44.33
CA ALA A 485 2.72 36.08 45.29
C ALA A 485 4.02 35.72 46.04
N LEU A 486 4.30 34.43 46.24
CA LEU A 486 5.57 33.95 46.76
C LEU A 486 6.73 34.21 45.79
N THR A 487 6.53 33.98 44.49
CA THR A 487 7.56 34.21 43.47
C THR A 487 7.86 35.69 43.32
N GLU A 488 6.83 36.55 43.31
CA GLU A 488 7.01 38.00 43.31
C GLU A 488 7.77 38.48 44.56
N ARG A 489 7.41 38.01 45.75
CA ARG A 489 8.15 38.34 46.99
C ARG A 489 9.58 37.78 46.99
N ALA A 490 9.81 36.63 46.39
CA ALA A 490 11.13 36.02 46.28
C ALA A 490 12.07 36.84 45.36
N THR A 491 11.55 37.52 44.33
CA THR A 491 12.37 38.45 43.50
C THR A 491 12.83 39.69 44.25
N LYS A 492 12.10 40.10 45.30
CA LYS A 492 12.43 41.23 46.19
C LYS A 492 13.28 40.81 47.39
N CYS A 493 13.58 39.52 47.54
CA CYS A 493 14.40 39.01 48.63
C CYS A 493 15.88 39.36 48.38
N PRO A 494 16.60 39.97 49.34
CA PRO A 494 18.02 40.33 49.18
C PRO A 494 18.93 39.12 48.90
N VAL A 495 18.48 37.90 49.25
CA VAL A 495 19.22 36.64 49.09
C VAL A 495 18.74 35.84 47.87
N MET A 496 17.43 35.68 47.68
CA MET A 496 16.85 34.90 46.57
C MET A 496 16.73 35.71 45.27
N GLY A 497 16.57 37.03 45.35
CA GLY A 497 16.47 37.93 44.22
C GLY A 497 17.70 37.87 43.31
N PRO A 498 18.93 37.99 43.85
CA PRO A 498 20.15 37.83 43.05
C PRO A 498 20.29 36.43 42.44
N ALA A 499 19.97 35.35 43.18
CA ALA A 499 20.03 33.98 42.66
C ALA A 499 19.02 33.72 41.53
N LEU A 500 17.81 34.28 41.62
CA LEU A 500 16.79 34.21 40.56
C LEU A 500 17.15 35.10 39.36
N ASN A 501 17.84 36.22 39.57
CA ASN A 501 18.36 37.09 38.51
C ASN A 501 19.55 36.46 37.77
N VAL A 502 20.42 35.75 38.48
CA VAL A 502 21.50 34.96 37.87
C VAL A 502 20.92 33.81 37.07
N ARG A 503 19.91 33.08 37.60
CA ARG A 503 19.29 31.96 36.88
C ARG A 503 18.46 32.39 35.67
N SER A 504 17.80 33.55 35.74
CA SER A 504 17.11 34.12 34.57
C SER A 504 18.09 34.69 33.55
N LYS A 505 19.23 35.25 33.99
CA LYS A 505 20.36 35.58 33.10
C LYS A 505 21.06 34.35 32.52
N GLU A 506 21.09 33.20 33.21
CA GLU A 506 21.61 31.92 32.67
C GLU A 506 20.65 31.30 31.65
N ILE A 507 19.34 31.39 31.89
CA ILE A 507 18.32 30.97 30.92
C ILE A 507 18.33 31.88 29.69
N VAL A 508 18.50 33.19 29.87
CA VAL A 508 18.61 34.15 28.76
C VAL A 508 19.99 34.07 28.08
N ALA A 509 21.09 33.82 28.80
CA ALA A 509 22.42 33.60 28.22
C ALA A 509 22.53 32.26 27.47
N GLY A 510 21.74 31.25 27.85
CA GLY A 510 21.59 30.02 27.06
C GLY A 510 20.91 30.23 25.70
N TYR A 511 20.13 31.30 25.54
CA TYR A 511 19.49 31.67 24.27
C TYR A 511 20.15 32.86 23.56
N ALA A 512 20.92 33.69 24.27
CA ALA A 512 21.62 34.85 23.72
C ALA A 512 23.12 34.60 23.42
N SER A 513 23.69 33.46 23.83
CA SER A 513 25.05 33.05 23.42
C SER A 513 25.11 32.48 21.99
N VAL A 514 23.97 32.33 21.30
CA VAL A 514 23.91 31.94 19.88
C VAL A 514 24.09 33.16 18.99
N ALA A 515 25.21 33.87 19.14
CA ALA A 515 25.58 35.01 18.30
C ALA A 515 27.06 35.00 17.86
N ALA A 516 27.82 33.93 18.14
CA ALA A 516 29.17 33.76 17.62
C ALA A 516 29.29 32.42 16.88
N ASN A 517 29.78 32.48 15.63
CA ASN A 517 29.89 31.35 14.71
C ASN A 517 30.74 30.17 15.22
N GLY A 518 31.56 30.35 16.27
CA GLY A 518 32.49 29.33 16.76
C GLY A 518 31.84 28.13 17.49
N ASP A 519 30.70 28.31 18.15
CA ASP A 519 30.06 27.23 18.94
C ASP A 519 29.05 26.39 18.15
N PHE A 520 28.77 26.77 16.89
CA PHE A 520 27.83 26.08 16.00
C PHE A 520 28.35 24.72 15.53
N GLU A 521 29.62 24.63 15.13
CA GLU A 521 30.22 23.37 14.69
C GLU A 521 30.35 22.36 15.83
N LYS A 522 30.61 22.82 17.05
CA LYS A 522 30.83 21.95 18.22
C LYS A 522 29.54 21.25 18.66
N ILE A 523 28.42 21.98 18.73
CA ILE A 523 27.10 21.42 19.08
C ILE A 523 26.60 20.46 18.00
N HIS A 524 26.85 20.78 16.73
CA HIS A 524 26.51 19.92 15.61
C HIS A 524 27.34 18.63 15.59
N LYS A 525 28.64 18.72 15.87
CA LYS A 525 29.52 17.55 16.00
C LYS A 525 29.15 16.65 17.18
N GLU A 526 28.78 17.23 18.34
CA GLU A 526 28.32 16.47 19.53
C GLU A 526 26.94 15.81 19.32
N LYS A 527 26.11 16.34 18.41
CA LYS A 527 24.80 15.78 18.06
C LYS A 527 24.78 14.99 16.74
N GLY A 528 25.94 14.77 16.12
CA GLY A 528 26.07 13.99 14.88
C GLY A 528 25.45 14.66 13.64
N VAL A 529 25.30 16.00 13.66
CA VAL A 529 24.79 16.79 12.55
C VAL A 529 25.98 17.41 11.82
N PHE A 530 26.12 17.17 10.51
CA PHE A 530 27.21 17.74 9.70
C PHE A 530 26.62 18.64 8.62
N PRO A 531 26.56 19.97 8.83
CA PRO A 531 26.04 20.89 7.84
C PRO A 531 27.00 21.00 6.63
N PRO A 532 26.49 21.22 5.41
CA PRO A 532 27.31 21.29 4.20
C PRO A 532 28.28 22.50 4.23
N PRO A 533 29.40 22.47 3.48
CA PRO A 533 30.37 23.56 3.44
C PRO A 533 29.70 24.89 3.04
N GLY A 534 29.85 25.92 3.87
CA GLY A 534 29.22 27.23 3.65
C GLY A 534 27.84 27.44 4.28
N ALA A 535 27.34 26.50 5.08
CA ALA A 535 26.10 26.68 5.83
C ALA A 535 26.23 27.81 6.88
N THR A 536 25.42 28.86 6.74
CA THR A 536 25.35 29.98 7.70
C THR A 536 24.25 29.78 8.73
N ILE A 537 24.35 30.49 9.85
CA ILE A 537 23.37 30.47 10.94
C ILE A 537 21.95 30.87 10.51
N GLU A 538 21.81 31.61 9.39
CA GLU A 538 20.49 31.96 8.83
C GLU A 538 19.69 30.76 8.33
N MET A 539 20.36 29.67 7.97
CA MET A 539 19.72 28.48 7.40
C MET A 539 19.29 27.45 8.45
N CYS A 540 19.48 27.74 9.75
CA CYS A 540 19.09 26.84 10.83
C CYS A 540 17.59 26.99 11.20
N PRO A 541 16.76 25.94 11.06
CA PRO A 541 15.34 26.00 11.41
C PRO A 541 15.07 26.23 12.92
N HIS A 542 16.06 25.99 13.79
CA HIS A 542 15.97 26.32 15.22
C HIS A 542 16.22 27.81 15.53
N ALA A 543 16.95 28.53 14.65
CA ALA A 543 17.19 29.98 14.80
C ALA A 543 15.96 30.83 14.41
N SER A 544 15.01 30.25 13.66
CA SER A 544 13.72 30.88 13.32
C SER A 544 12.88 31.22 14.55
N ALA A 545 12.81 30.31 15.54
CA ALA A 545 12.01 30.49 16.76
C ALA A 545 12.63 31.51 17.73
N ALA A 546 13.96 31.53 17.85
CA ALA A 546 14.68 32.52 18.67
C ALA A 546 14.56 33.93 18.06
N ARG A 547 14.61 34.06 16.73
CA ARG A 547 14.36 35.33 16.02
C ARG A 547 12.89 35.76 16.09
N ALA A 548 11.93 34.83 16.15
CA ALA A 548 10.52 35.16 16.35
C ALA A 548 10.29 35.74 17.76
N ALA A 549 10.96 35.19 18.79
CA ALA A 549 10.90 35.72 20.15
C ALA A 549 11.56 37.11 20.27
N ALA A 550 12.70 37.33 19.61
CA ALA A 550 13.36 38.64 19.55
C ALA A 550 12.52 39.68 18.77
N ARG A 551 11.94 39.29 17.63
CA ARG A 551 11.02 40.15 16.85
C ARG A 551 9.78 40.52 17.63
N THR A 552 9.21 39.59 18.41
CA THR A 552 8.04 39.88 19.24
C THR A 552 8.37 40.90 20.33
N ALA A 553 9.61 40.89 20.87
CA ALA A 553 10.09 41.87 21.84
C ALA A 553 10.36 43.26 21.22
N ASP A 554 10.89 43.30 19.99
CA ASP A 554 11.11 44.55 19.22
C ASP A 554 9.79 45.13 18.68
N GLU A 555 8.84 44.29 18.28
CA GLU A 555 7.49 44.67 17.80
C GLU A 555 6.61 45.21 18.94
N LEU A 556 6.78 44.68 20.16
CA LEU A 556 6.18 45.26 21.39
C LEU A 556 6.78 46.63 21.75
N ALA A 557 8.02 46.92 21.35
CA ALA A 557 8.66 48.22 21.54
C ALA A 557 8.33 49.24 20.41
N ALA A 558 8.02 48.76 19.20
CA ALA A 558 7.70 49.59 18.04
C ALA A 558 6.21 49.97 17.93
N ALA A 559 5.30 49.20 18.55
CA ALA A 559 3.86 49.49 18.57
C ALA A 559 3.44 50.75 19.37
N ALA A 560 4.41 51.47 19.97
CA ALA A 560 4.20 52.74 20.66
C ALA A 560 4.44 53.99 19.79
N LYS A 561 4.71 53.87 18.48
CA LYS A 561 4.92 55.05 17.61
C LYS A 561 4.17 54.97 16.27
N LYS A 562 3.07 55.72 16.24
CA LYS A 562 2.52 56.50 15.12
C LYS A 562 1.79 55.77 13.97
N ALA A 563 0.49 56.07 13.92
CA ALA A 563 -0.31 56.21 12.72
C ALA A 563 0.24 57.28 11.75
N ALA A 564 0.17 57.03 10.42
CA ALA A 564 -0.26 57.98 9.37
C ALA A 564 -0.05 57.44 7.92
N THR A 565 -1.10 57.58 7.09
CA THR A 565 -1.12 57.86 5.62
C THR A 565 -0.79 56.80 4.53
N LYS A 566 -1.81 56.51 3.68
CA LYS A 566 -1.80 56.10 2.24
C LYS A 566 -1.48 57.34 1.33
N PRO A 567 -1.30 57.32 -0.03
CA PRO A 567 -1.88 56.40 -1.05
C PRO A 567 -1.14 56.15 -2.42
N LYS A 568 -1.75 55.26 -3.24
CA LYS A 568 -2.09 55.31 -4.71
C LYS A 568 -1.16 54.87 -5.88
N HIS A 569 -1.86 54.23 -6.85
CA HIS A 569 -1.67 54.05 -8.32
C HIS A 569 -0.73 52.92 -8.84
N SER A 570 -0.99 52.20 -9.95
CA SER A 570 -2.15 52.03 -10.86
C SER A 570 -1.88 50.94 -11.92
N LYS A 571 -2.94 50.18 -12.29
CA LYS A 571 -3.46 49.89 -13.65
C LYS A 571 -2.84 48.88 -14.66
N ASP A 572 -3.79 48.07 -15.18
CA ASP A 572 -4.08 47.65 -16.58
C ASP A 572 -3.10 46.66 -17.27
N ALA A 573 -3.46 45.73 -18.18
CA ALA A 573 -4.66 45.40 -18.98
C ALA A 573 -4.43 43.97 -19.61
N THR A 574 -5.37 43.00 -19.60
CA THR A 574 -6.43 42.59 -20.57
C THR A 574 -6.04 41.86 -21.88
N ALA A 575 -6.74 40.71 -22.10
CA ALA A 575 -7.38 40.21 -23.34
C ALA A 575 -6.50 39.66 -24.51
N ALA A 576 -6.93 38.75 -25.41
CA ALA A 576 -8.02 37.77 -25.55
C ALA A 576 -7.81 36.97 -26.86
N GLU A 577 -8.35 35.74 -26.91
CA GLU A 577 -9.06 35.04 -28.01
C GLU A 577 -8.68 35.20 -29.50
N ALA A 578 -8.68 34.10 -30.27
CA ALA A 578 -9.84 33.68 -31.09
C ALA A 578 -9.53 32.51 -32.06
N ALA A 579 -10.58 31.76 -32.36
CA ALA A 579 -10.66 30.50 -33.11
C ALA A 579 -10.90 30.68 -34.62
N ALA A 580 -10.87 29.58 -35.40
CA ALA A 580 -12.06 29.00 -36.06
C ALA A 580 -11.76 28.13 -37.31
N ALA A 581 -12.52 27.01 -37.42
CA ALA A 581 -13.17 26.37 -38.58
C ALA A 581 -12.33 25.96 -39.83
N GLY A 582 -12.61 24.88 -40.56
CA GLY A 582 -13.71 23.90 -40.58
C GLY A 582 -13.78 23.24 -41.99
N CYS A 583 -14.79 22.40 -42.20
CA CYS A 583 -15.33 21.86 -43.47
C CYS A 583 -14.88 20.46 -43.97
N PRO A 584 -15.77 19.76 -44.73
CA PRO A 584 -16.15 18.36 -44.54
C PRO A 584 -15.95 17.57 -45.85
N PHE A 585 -16.63 16.42 -46.02
CA PHE A 585 -16.60 15.46 -47.14
C PHE A 585 -15.66 14.27 -46.90
N HIS A 586 -16.24 13.16 -46.45
CA HIS A 586 -16.13 11.82 -47.07
C HIS A 586 -16.93 10.82 -46.22
N ALA A 587 -18.25 11.02 -46.19
CA ALA A 587 -19.21 10.10 -45.62
C ALA A 587 -19.96 9.38 -46.76
N LYS A 588 -19.31 8.43 -47.45
CA LYS A 588 -20.03 7.52 -48.37
C LYS A 588 -19.27 6.25 -48.81
N ALA A 589 -18.36 5.71 -48.00
CA ALA A 589 -17.65 4.46 -48.34
C ALA A 589 -17.56 3.43 -47.19
N ALA A 590 -18.09 3.74 -46.01
CA ALA A 590 -18.01 2.87 -44.83
C ALA A 590 -19.28 2.02 -44.58
N ALA A 591 -20.21 1.99 -45.53
CA ALA A 591 -21.52 1.34 -45.36
C ALA A 591 -21.51 -0.15 -45.69
N ASP A 592 -20.52 -0.66 -46.42
CA ASP A 592 -20.63 -1.99 -47.04
C ASP A 592 -19.77 -3.10 -46.39
N ALA A 593 -18.96 -2.78 -45.36
CA ALA A 593 -18.03 -3.74 -44.75
C ALA A 593 -18.49 -4.35 -43.41
N ALA A 594 -19.72 -4.09 -42.95
CA ALA A 594 -20.19 -4.44 -41.60
C ALA A 594 -20.84 -5.83 -41.44
N GLN A 595 -20.75 -6.72 -42.44
CA GLN A 595 -21.44 -8.02 -42.40
C GLN A 595 -20.48 -9.21 -42.47
N ALA A 596 -19.72 -9.48 -41.40
CA ALA A 596 -19.25 -10.84 -41.07
C ALA A 596 -18.46 -10.90 -39.75
N THR A 597 -19.13 -11.01 -38.60
CA THR A 597 -18.83 -11.93 -37.44
C THR A 597 -19.53 -11.49 -36.14
N PRO A 598 -19.89 -12.43 -35.23
CA PRO A 598 -20.92 -12.21 -34.23
C PRO A 598 -20.44 -11.37 -33.05
N ALA A 599 -21.14 -10.25 -32.81
CA ALA A 599 -20.94 -9.39 -31.66
C ALA A 599 -21.47 -10.04 -30.37
N PHE A 600 -20.70 -9.94 -29.28
CA PHE A 600 -21.25 -10.10 -27.92
C PHE A 600 -22.48 -9.17 -27.78
N PRO A 601 -23.59 -9.64 -27.16
CA PRO A 601 -24.80 -8.84 -27.07
C PRO A 601 -24.52 -7.56 -26.29
N ARG A 602 -24.49 -6.43 -26.99
CA ARG A 602 -24.36 -5.10 -26.40
C ARG A 602 -25.60 -4.86 -25.52
N LYS A 603 -25.39 -4.66 -24.21
CA LYS A 603 -26.46 -4.26 -23.27
C LYS A 603 -27.07 -2.93 -23.73
N ALA A 604 -28.35 -2.74 -23.45
CA ALA A 604 -29.12 -1.57 -23.85
C ALA A 604 -28.46 -0.25 -23.41
N LYS A 605 -28.42 0.71 -24.35
CA LYS A 605 -27.81 2.04 -24.22
C LYS A 605 -28.38 2.81 -23.02
N LYS A 606 -27.52 3.27 -22.11
CA LYS A 606 -27.85 4.39 -21.22
C LYS A 606 -27.66 5.68 -22.00
N VAL A 607 -28.75 6.39 -22.28
CA VAL A 607 -28.69 7.71 -22.93
C VAL A 607 -28.23 8.72 -21.87
N HIS A 608 -27.01 9.22 -22.00
CA HIS A 608 -26.51 10.34 -21.21
C HIS A 608 -27.00 11.65 -21.84
N SER A 609 -27.51 12.59 -21.03
CA SER A 609 -28.00 13.90 -21.49
C SER A 609 -26.90 14.93 -21.80
N GLY A 610 -25.63 14.49 -21.90
CA GLY A 610 -24.44 15.32 -22.12
C GLY A 610 -23.45 14.67 -23.10
N PHE A 611 -22.13 14.84 -22.90
CA PHE A 611 -21.11 14.21 -23.75
C PHE A 611 -21.32 12.69 -23.84
N ASP A 612 -21.42 12.16 -25.06
CA ASP A 612 -21.65 10.74 -25.29
C ASP A 612 -20.34 9.97 -25.20
N TYR A 613 -20.00 9.58 -23.97
CA TYR A 613 -18.81 8.79 -23.66
C TYR A 613 -18.78 7.46 -24.42
N GLU A 614 -19.92 6.80 -24.59
CA GLU A 614 -19.98 5.52 -25.30
C GLU A 614 -19.67 5.69 -26.79
N SER A 615 -20.20 6.75 -27.42
CA SER A 615 -19.82 7.09 -28.80
C SER A 615 -18.36 7.48 -28.92
N PHE A 616 -17.78 8.17 -27.93
CA PHE A 616 -16.34 8.46 -27.91
C PHE A 616 -15.50 7.17 -27.79
N TYR A 617 -15.84 6.24 -26.89
CA TYR A 617 -15.13 4.96 -26.75
C TYR A 617 -15.22 4.14 -28.03
N VAL A 618 -16.41 4.03 -28.61
CA VAL A 618 -16.61 3.37 -29.91
C VAL A 618 -15.76 4.05 -30.98
N GLY A 619 -15.74 5.38 -31.05
CA GLY A 619 -14.90 6.13 -31.98
C GLY A 619 -13.40 5.84 -31.82
N GLU A 620 -12.88 5.75 -30.60
CA GLU A 620 -11.48 5.41 -30.35
C GLU A 620 -11.16 3.94 -30.68
N LEU A 621 -12.08 3.01 -30.39
CA LEU A 621 -11.93 1.59 -30.73
C LEU A 621 -12.05 1.37 -32.25
N ASP A 622 -12.94 2.08 -32.93
CA ASP A 622 -13.11 2.01 -34.38
C ASP A 622 -11.83 2.47 -35.09
N LYS A 623 -11.11 3.49 -34.56
CA LYS A 623 -9.77 3.85 -35.07
C LYS A 623 -8.80 2.67 -35.01
N LYS A 624 -8.81 1.89 -33.91
CA LYS A 624 -7.98 0.70 -33.74
C LYS A 624 -8.37 -0.45 -34.66
N HIS A 625 -9.67 -0.60 -34.96
CA HIS A 625 -10.14 -1.60 -35.92
C HIS A 625 -9.81 -1.18 -37.37
N GLN A 626 -10.03 0.07 -37.74
CA GLN A 626 -9.73 0.60 -39.06
C GLN A 626 -8.24 0.53 -39.39
N ASP A 627 -7.38 0.87 -38.42
CA ASP A 627 -5.93 0.86 -38.61
C ASP A 627 -5.27 -0.52 -38.37
N GLN A 628 -6.11 -1.54 -38.10
CA GLN A 628 -5.76 -2.94 -37.83
C GLN A 628 -4.80 -3.14 -36.64
N SER A 629 -4.73 -2.18 -35.70
CA SER A 629 -3.92 -2.28 -34.48
C SER A 629 -4.68 -2.78 -33.25
N TYR A 630 -5.98 -3.08 -33.36
CA TYR A 630 -6.76 -3.74 -32.32
C TYR A 630 -6.19 -5.13 -32.00
N ARG A 631 -5.98 -5.42 -30.71
CA ARG A 631 -5.32 -6.66 -30.27
C ARG A 631 -6.33 -7.71 -29.85
N TYR A 632 -6.21 -8.90 -30.43
CA TYR A 632 -6.87 -10.11 -29.95
C TYR A 632 -5.85 -10.94 -29.16
N PHE A 633 -6.19 -11.31 -27.93
CA PHE A 633 -5.30 -12.10 -27.08
C PHE A 633 -5.59 -13.58 -27.24
N ASN A 634 -4.56 -14.36 -27.59
CA ASN A 634 -4.65 -15.81 -27.66
C ASN A 634 -4.59 -16.41 -26.25
N ASN A 635 -5.51 -17.32 -25.93
CA ASN A 635 -5.50 -18.05 -24.68
C ASN A 635 -4.45 -19.17 -24.75
N ILE A 636 -3.31 -18.98 -24.09
CA ILE A 636 -2.15 -19.89 -24.12
C ILE A 636 -1.70 -20.18 -22.69
N ASN A 637 -1.78 -21.45 -22.29
CA ASN A 637 -1.49 -21.93 -20.95
C ASN A 637 -0.24 -22.83 -20.99
N ARG A 638 0.93 -22.25 -20.68
CA ARG A 638 2.22 -22.97 -20.74
C ARG A 638 2.28 -24.11 -19.71
N LEU A 639 2.72 -25.28 -20.15
CA LEU A 639 2.83 -26.48 -19.33
C LEU A 639 4.25 -26.61 -18.79
N ALA A 640 4.44 -26.41 -17.48
CA ALA A 640 5.76 -26.49 -16.85
C ALA A 640 6.46 -27.83 -17.10
N ALA A 641 5.72 -28.95 -17.01
CA ALA A 641 6.26 -30.29 -17.19
C ALA A 641 6.58 -30.67 -18.66
N LYS A 642 6.09 -29.88 -19.63
CA LYS A 642 6.24 -30.15 -21.07
C LYS A 642 6.84 -28.96 -21.82
N PHE A 643 7.47 -28.00 -21.15
CA PHE A 643 8.00 -26.81 -21.82
C PHE A 643 8.89 -27.19 -23.02
N PRO A 644 8.70 -26.57 -24.22
CA PRO A 644 7.96 -25.33 -24.49
C PRO A 644 6.47 -25.50 -24.89
N ILE A 645 5.84 -26.63 -24.59
CA ILE A 645 4.42 -26.87 -24.91
C ILE A 645 3.47 -26.06 -24.01
N ALA A 646 2.35 -25.64 -24.59
CA ALA A 646 1.20 -25.03 -23.92
C ALA A 646 -0.10 -25.70 -24.39
N HIS A 647 -1.23 -25.39 -23.75
CA HIS A 647 -2.55 -25.68 -24.30
C HIS A 647 -3.38 -24.42 -24.56
N THR A 648 -4.33 -24.48 -25.49
CA THR A 648 -5.24 -23.36 -25.78
C THR A 648 -6.37 -23.24 -24.75
N ALA A 649 -7.51 -22.66 -25.10
CA ALA A 649 -8.71 -22.70 -24.24
C ALA A 649 -9.20 -24.13 -23.97
N ARG A 650 -8.91 -25.09 -24.86
CA ARG A 650 -9.15 -26.51 -24.65
C ARG A 650 -7.87 -27.17 -24.14
N VAL A 651 -7.95 -27.86 -23.00
CA VAL A 651 -6.78 -28.50 -22.35
C VAL A 651 -6.15 -29.61 -23.19
N THR A 652 -6.88 -30.16 -24.15
CA THR A 652 -6.43 -31.20 -25.09
C THR A 652 -5.69 -30.64 -26.30
N ASP A 653 -5.80 -29.34 -26.56
CA ASP A 653 -5.23 -28.70 -27.75
C ASP A 653 -3.84 -28.17 -27.39
N GLU A 654 -2.84 -29.05 -27.48
CA GLU A 654 -1.44 -28.70 -27.23
C GLU A 654 -0.81 -27.96 -28.42
N VAL A 655 -0.01 -26.93 -28.12
CA VAL A 655 0.70 -26.09 -29.09
C VAL A 655 2.13 -25.82 -28.64
N GLU A 656 3.04 -25.68 -29.59
CA GLU A 656 4.43 -25.32 -29.38
C GLU A 656 4.59 -23.80 -29.27
N VAL A 657 5.17 -23.31 -28.16
CA VAL A 657 5.31 -21.88 -27.93
C VAL A 657 6.67 -21.37 -28.40
N TRP A 658 6.67 -20.60 -29.48
CA TRP A 658 7.87 -20.06 -30.13
C TRP A 658 8.07 -18.56 -29.93
N CYS A 659 7.22 -17.90 -29.14
CA CYS A 659 7.29 -16.45 -28.86
C CYS A 659 7.34 -16.10 -27.36
N ALA A 660 7.56 -17.10 -26.49
CA ALA A 660 7.74 -16.86 -25.06
C ALA A 660 9.12 -16.25 -24.76
N ASN A 661 9.15 -15.20 -23.93
CA ASN A 661 10.40 -14.62 -23.45
C ASN A 661 11.00 -15.35 -22.24
N ASP A 662 10.50 -16.53 -21.87
CA ASP A 662 11.14 -17.44 -20.92
C ASP A 662 12.36 -18.09 -21.58
N TYR A 663 13.39 -17.26 -21.83
CA TYR A 663 14.43 -17.52 -22.82
C TYR A 663 15.28 -18.77 -22.56
N LEU A 664 15.36 -19.18 -21.30
CA LEU A 664 16.14 -20.33 -20.82
C LEU A 664 15.25 -21.42 -20.22
N GLY A 665 13.93 -21.23 -20.20
CA GLY A 665 12.99 -22.17 -19.58
C GLY A 665 13.08 -22.20 -18.05
N MET A 666 13.47 -21.09 -17.41
CA MET A 666 13.65 -21.07 -15.96
C MET A 666 12.34 -21.12 -15.18
N GLY A 667 11.21 -20.79 -15.84
CA GLY A 667 9.88 -20.94 -15.24
C GLY A 667 9.49 -22.40 -14.94
N ASN A 668 10.21 -23.38 -15.51
CA ASN A 668 10.03 -24.81 -15.21
C ASN A 668 11.24 -25.45 -14.50
N ASN A 669 12.28 -24.68 -14.17
CA ASN A 669 13.49 -25.25 -13.60
C ASN A 669 13.19 -25.87 -12.22
N PRO A 670 13.54 -27.14 -11.97
CA PRO A 670 13.19 -27.82 -10.73
C PRO A 670 13.72 -27.14 -9.46
N VAL A 671 14.91 -26.53 -9.47
CA VAL A 671 15.42 -25.84 -8.25
C VAL A 671 14.68 -24.54 -7.98
N VAL A 672 14.21 -23.87 -9.04
CA VAL A 672 13.36 -22.67 -8.92
C VAL A 672 12.03 -23.06 -8.29
N LEU A 673 11.35 -24.07 -8.84
CA LEU A 673 10.05 -24.54 -8.33
C LEU A 673 10.16 -25.09 -6.90
N GLU A 674 11.17 -25.90 -6.60
CA GLU A 674 11.45 -26.40 -5.24
C GLU A 674 11.59 -25.23 -4.24
N THR A 675 12.38 -24.22 -4.61
CA THR A 675 12.61 -23.05 -3.76
C THR A 675 11.33 -22.24 -3.55
N MET A 676 10.53 -22.06 -4.61
CA MET A 676 9.25 -21.38 -4.52
C MET A 676 8.29 -22.11 -3.58
N HIS A 677 8.17 -23.44 -3.69
CA HIS A 677 7.32 -24.25 -2.80
C HIS A 677 7.76 -24.16 -1.33
N ARG A 678 9.06 -24.32 -1.05
CA ARG A 678 9.60 -24.20 0.31
C ARG A 678 9.36 -22.80 0.90
N THR A 679 9.45 -21.78 0.06
CA THR A 679 9.19 -20.40 0.48
C THR A 679 7.70 -20.15 0.74
N LEU A 680 6.80 -20.70 -0.08
CA LEU A 680 5.35 -20.66 0.15
C LEU A 680 4.99 -21.33 1.48
N ASP A 681 5.52 -22.53 1.74
CA ASP A 681 5.25 -23.28 2.96
C ASP A 681 5.71 -22.49 4.22
N LYS A 682 6.79 -21.71 4.12
CA LYS A 682 7.35 -20.96 5.25
C LYS A 682 6.77 -19.55 5.43
N TYR A 683 6.59 -18.81 4.34
CA TYR A 683 6.29 -17.37 4.36
C TYR A 683 4.91 -17.02 3.77
N GLY A 684 4.17 -17.99 3.24
CA GLY A 684 2.88 -17.76 2.59
C GLY A 684 3.01 -17.10 1.21
N HIS A 685 1.86 -16.70 0.64
CA HIS A 685 1.80 -16.15 -0.71
C HIS A 685 2.21 -14.67 -0.77
N GLY A 686 1.39 -13.75 -0.26
CA GLY A 686 1.62 -12.31 -0.41
C GLY A 686 2.68 -11.77 0.54
N ALA A 687 3.40 -10.72 0.13
CA ALA A 687 4.35 -10.03 1.02
C ALA A 687 3.66 -9.27 2.17
N GLY A 688 2.35 -9.05 2.10
CA GLY A 688 1.56 -8.46 3.19
C GLY A 688 1.68 -6.93 3.33
N GLY A 689 2.43 -6.25 2.45
CA GLY A 689 2.50 -4.78 2.42
C GLY A 689 3.56 -4.23 1.47
N THR A 690 3.87 -2.94 1.59
CA THR A 690 4.90 -2.25 0.79
C THR A 690 6.29 -2.43 1.40
N ARG A 691 7.35 -2.02 0.70
CA ARG A 691 8.71 -2.02 1.28
C ARG A 691 8.80 -1.23 2.59
N ASN A 692 7.98 -0.20 2.79
CA ASN A 692 8.02 0.56 4.04
C ASN A 692 7.19 -0.08 5.18
N ILE A 693 6.19 -0.91 4.85
CA ILE A 693 5.20 -1.41 5.80
C ILE A 693 4.99 -2.91 5.57
N ALA A 694 5.57 -3.74 6.44
CA ALA A 694 5.44 -5.21 6.46
C ALA A 694 5.90 -5.98 5.19
N GLY A 695 6.20 -5.32 4.08
CA GLY A 695 6.61 -5.94 2.81
C GLY A 695 8.12 -5.89 2.52
N ASN A 696 8.97 -5.51 3.48
CA ASN A 696 10.44 -5.61 3.33
C ASN A 696 10.94 -6.86 4.05
N GLY A 697 11.03 -7.98 3.32
CA GLY A 697 11.50 -9.25 3.84
C GLY A 697 12.96 -9.53 3.51
N ALA A 698 13.57 -10.46 4.26
CA ALA A 698 14.94 -10.92 4.00
C ALA A 698 15.14 -11.47 2.57
N MET A 699 14.09 -12.04 1.96
CA MET A 699 14.14 -12.51 0.57
C MET A 699 14.35 -11.36 -0.43
N HIS A 700 13.71 -10.20 -0.22
CA HIS A 700 13.86 -9.02 -1.08
C HIS A 700 15.28 -8.47 -1.01
N LEU A 701 15.78 -8.28 0.22
CA LEU A 701 17.14 -7.79 0.45
C LEU A 701 18.19 -8.73 -0.14
N ALA A 702 18.00 -10.04 0.00
CA ALA A 702 18.93 -11.04 -0.52
C ALA A 702 18.91 -11.12 -2.06
N LEU A 703 17.75 -10.89 -2.70
CA LEU A 703 17.68 -10.77 -4.16
C LEU A 703 18.37 -9.48 -4.64
N GLU A 704 18.16 -8.36 -3.95
CA GLU A 704 18.83 -7.09 -4.29
C GLU A 704 20.35 -7.22 -4.21
N GLN A 705 20.86 -7.86 -3.15
CA GLN A 705 22.30 -8.17 -3.04
C GLN A 705 22.79 -9.09 -4.16
N GLU A 706 22.01 -10.11 -4.53
CA GLU A 706 22.37 -11.01 -5.62
C GLU A 706 22.44 -10.29 -6.98
N LEU A 707 21.51 -9.37 -7.23
CA LEU A 707 21.48 -8.57 -8.45
C LEU A 707 22.62 -7.54 -8.48
N ALA A 708 22.92 -6.90 -7.35
CA ALA A 708 24.09 -6.02 -7.23
C ALA A 708 25.39 -6.80 -7.50
N ARG A 709 25.51 -8.01 -6.93
CA ARG A 709 26.65 -8.91 -7.16
C ARG A 709 26.78 -9.31 -8.63
N LEU A 710 25.68 -9.72 -9.27
CA LEU A 710 25.66 -10.12 -10.67
C LEU A 710 26.24 -9.03 -11.58
N HIS A 711 25.84 -7.77 -11.35
CA HIS A 711 26.31 -6.62 -12.14
C HIS A 711 27.59 -5.99 -11.60
N ARG A 712 28.16 -6.53 -10.52
CA ARG A 712 29.31 -5.97 -9.79
C ARG A 712 29.12 -4.48 -9.47
N LYS A 713 27.90 -4.12 -9.07
CA LYS A 713 27.50 -2.78 -8.64
C LYS A 713 27.37 -2.73 -7.12
N GLU A 714 27.43 -1.52 -6.57
CA GLU A 714 27.35 -1.29 -5.13
C GLU A 714 25.98 -1.69 -4.57
N ALA A 715 24.91 -1.39 -5.31
CA ALA A 715 23.56 -1.68 -4.89
C ALA A 715 22.64 -2.02 -6.08
N ALA A 716 21.52 -2.66 -5.76
CA ALA A 716 20.39 -2.86 -6.66
C ALA A 716 19.06 -2.69 -5.92
N LEU A 717 17.99 -2.43 -6.67
CA LEU A 717 16.64 -2.23 -6.13
C LEU A 717 15.61 -2.97 -6.97
N VAL A 718 14.76 -3.77 -6.32
CA VAL A 718 13.74 -4.59 -6.97
C VAL A 718 12.38 -3.88 -7.01
N PHE A 719 11.75 -3.92 -8.18
CA PHE A 719 10.44 -3.37 -8.52
C PHE A 719 9.47 -4.48 -8.98
N SER A 720 8.18 -4.15 -9.05
CA SER A 720 7.12 -5.06 -9.51
C SER A 720 7.30 -5.54 -10.95
N SER A 721 7.94 -4.74 -11.81
CA SER A 721 8.34 -5.10 -13.17
C SER A 721 9.44 -4.17 -13.65
N CYS A 722 10.15 -4.53 -14.72
CA CYS A 722 11.12 -3.61 -15.32
C CYS A 722 10.46 -2.42 -16.03
N TYR A 723 9.18 -2.56 -16.44
CA TYR A 723 8.41 -1.40 -16.91
C TYR A 723 8.35 -0.32 -15.82
N VAL A 724 7.99 -0.73 -14.60
CA VAL A 724 7.92 0.17 -13.44
C VAL A 724 9.31 0.64 -13.02
N ALA A 725 10.34 -0.22 -13.09
CA ALA A 725 11.71 0.17 -12.78
C ALA A 725 12.19 1.32 -13.70
N ASN A 726 12.00 1.18 -15.02
CA ASN A 726 12.38 2.22 -15.98
C ASN A 726 11.56 3.49 -15.80
N ASP A 727 10.24 3.35 -15.72
CA ASP A 727 9.33 4.48 -15.57
C ASP A 727 9.65 5.28 -14.29
N ALA A 728 9.71 4.61 -13.15
CA ALA A 728 9.94 5.23 -11.86
C ALA A 728 11.35 5.84 -11.74
N THR A 729 12.36 5.21 -12.33
CA THR A 729 13.74 5.72 -12.28
C THR A 729 13.93 6.94 -13.17
N LEU A 730 13.52 6.87 -14.45
CA LEU A 730 13.66 7.98 -15.39
C LEU A 730 12.74 9.17 -15.03
N SER A 731 11.54 8.90 -14.51
CA SER A 731 10.68 9.98 -14.00
C SER A 731 11.32 10.70 -12.82
N THR A 732 11.86 9.95 -11.86
CA THR A 732 12.51 10.49 -10.66
C THR A 732 13.77 11.29 -11.03
N LEU A 733 14.70 10.72 -11.78
CA LEU A 733 15.95 11.41 -12.17
C LEU A 733 15.68 12.70 -12.94
N GLY A 734 14.80 12.66 -13.94
CA GLY A 734 14.49 13.84 -14.76
C GLY A 734 13.79 14.95 -13.97
N SER A 735 13.01 14.60 -12.95
CA SER A 735 12.36 15.58 -12.06
C SER A 735 13.29 16.19 -11.01
N LYS A 736 14.40 15.52 -10.68
CA LYS A 736 15.31 15.91 -9.59
C LYS A 736 16.62 16.54 -10.08
N LEU A 737 17.13 16.13 -11.23
CA LEU A 737 18.33 16.70 -11.83
C LEU A 737 18.00 18.06 -12.48
N PRO A 738 18.59 19.18 -12.02
CA PRO A 738 18.24 20.52 -12.51
C PRO A 738 18.53 20.68 -14.01
N GLY A 739 17.49 20.95 -14.80
CA GLY A 739 17.64 21.16 -16.24
C GLY A 739 18.09 19.92 -17.02
N CYS A 740 17.83 18.72 -16.50
CA CYS A 740 18.23 17.46 -17.13
C CYS A 740 17.78 17.33 -18.58
N VAL A 741 18.67 16.78 -19.42
CA VAL A 741 18.40 16.46 -20.82
C VAL A 741 18.63 14.97 -21.07
N TYR A 742 17.58 14.30 -21.53
CA TYR A 742 17.66 12.91 -22.00
C TYR A 742 18.10 12.84 -23.46
N PHE A 743 19.03 11.94 -23.75
CA PHE A 743 19.38 11.50 -25.11
C PHE A 743 18.89 10.07 -25.26
N SER A 744 17.82 9.88 -26.03
CA SER A 744 17.15 8.58 -26.17
C SER A 744 17.34 8.03 -27.57
N ASP A 745 17.75 6.78 -27.67
CA ASP A 745 17.70 6.03 -28.92
C ASP A 745 16.24 5.98 -29.41
N THR A 746 16.03 6.14 -30.72
CA THR A 746 14.70 6.10 -31.35
C THR A 746 13.95 4.79 -31.18
N MET A 747 14.65 3.68 -30.91
CA MET A 747 14.08 2.33 -30.77
C MET A 747 13.89 1.89 -29.31
N ASN A 748 14.13 2.77 -28.34
CA ASN A 748 13.93 2.45 -26.92
C ASN A 748 12.51 1.98 -26.61
N HIS A 749 12.43 1.06 -25.66
CA HIS A 749 11.19 0.46 -25.20
C HIS A 749 10.22 1.49 -24.63
N ALA A 750 8.92 1.20 -24.77
CA ALA A 750 7.85 2.08 -24.33
C ALA A 750 7.96 2.50 -22.86
N SER A 751 8.45 1.63 -21.96
CA SER A 751 8.66 1.97 -20.54
C SER A 751 9.66 3.12 -20.35
N MET A 752 10.75 3.14 -21.13
CA MET A 752 11.75 4.21 -21.07
C MET A 752 11.18 5.51 -21.64
N ILE A 753 10.47 5.41 -22.78
CA ILE A 753 9.77 6.52 -23.42
C ILE A 753 8.79 7.19 -22.45
N GLN A 754 7.99 6.40 -21.74
CA GLN A 754 7.01 6.91 -20.77
C GLN A 754 7.69 7.48 -19.53
N GLY A 755 8.70 6.81 -18.97
CA GLY A 755 9.46 7.34 -17.83
C GLY A 755 10.06 8.72 -18.08
N MET A 756 10.70 8.90 -19.24
CA MET A 756 11.21 10.21 -19.65
C MET A 756 10.08 11.23 -19.84
N ARG A 757 8.95 10.84 -20.43
CA ARG A 757 7.79 11.75 -20.61
C ARG A 757 7.18 12.18 -19.27
N HIS A 758 7.01 11.26 -18.32
CA HIS A 758 6.48 11.54 -16.99
C HIS A 758 7.40 12.46 -16.17
N SER A 759 8.70 12.49 -16.47
CA SER A 759 9.65 13.39 -15.80
C SER A 759 9.44 14.88 -16.12
N GLY A 760 8.86 15.20 -17.28
CA GLY A 760 8.80 16.56 -17.82
C GLY A 760 10.14 17.13 -18.34
N ALA A 761 11.24 16.39 -18.22
CA ALA A 761 12.56 16.81 -18.69
C ALA A 761 12.66 16.84 -20.22
N LYS A 762 13.61 17.64 -20.74
CA LYS A 762 13.84 17.74 -22.18
C LYS A 762 14.33 16.38 -22.71
N ARG A 763 13.76 15.92 -23.81
CA ARG A 763 14.18 14.69 -24.50
C ARG A 763 14.63 14.98 -25.92
N VAL A 764 15.85 14.58 -26.23
CA VAL A 764 16.48 14.63 -27.54
C VAL A 764 16.58 13.20 -28.06
N LEU A 765 16.00 12.93 -29.23
CA LEU A 765 16.09 11.62 -29.87
C LEU A 765 17.34 11.55 -30.72
N PHE A 766 18.12 10.47 -30.66
CA PHE A 766 19.17 10.17 -31.63
C PHE A 766 18.82 8.91 -32.42
N LYS A 767 19.24 8.87 -33.69
CA LYS A 767 18.95 7.76 -34.60
C LYS A 767 19.51 6.46 -34.03
N HIS A 768 18.80 5.37 -34.29
CA HIS A 768 19.14 4.07 -33.72
C HIS A 768 20.61 3.69 -33.96
N ASN A 769 21.36 3.43 -32.87
CA ASN A 769 22.78 3.08 -32.89
C ASN A 769 23.73 4.08 -33.60
N ASP A 770 23.29 5.29 -33.94
CA ASP A 770 24.09 6.29 -34.65
C ASP A 770 24.89 7.16 -33.66
N LEU A 771 26.17 6.81 -33.50
CA LEU A 771 27.09 7.49 -32.59
C LEU A 771 27.46 8.90 -33.05
N GLU A 772 27.48 9.16 -34.36
CA GLU A 772 27.78 10.49 -34.90
C GLU A 772 26.63 11.46 -34.62
N ASP A 773 25.39 11.01 -34.84
CA ASP A 773 24.19 11.77 -34.51
C ASP A 773 24.08 12.00 -33.00
N LEU A 774 24.32 10.98 -32.17
CA LEU A 774 24.38 11.12 -30.71
C LEU A 774 25.43 12.14 -30.29
N GLU A 775 26.67 12.04 -30.79
CA GLU A 775 27.73 12.97 -30.44
C GLU A 775 27.38 14.40 -30.90
N SER A 776 26.84 14.57 -32.10
CA SER A 776 26.42 15.88 -32.62
C SER A 776 25.37 16.55 -31.74
N LYS A 777 24.49 15.75 -31.11
CA LYS A 777 23.44 16.21 -30.18
C LYS A 777 24.00 16.52 -28.80
N LEU A 778 24.93 15.71 -28.31
CA LEU A 778 25.62 15.95 -27.04
C LEU A 778 26.43 17.25 -27.06
N LYS A 779 27.15 17.52 -28.17
CA LYS A 779 27.95 18.74 -28.39
C LYS A 779 27.16 20.04 -28.30
N GLN A 780 25.84 20.00 -28.48
CA GLN A 780 24.96 21.18 -28.41
C GLN A 780 24.73 21.68 -26.97
N TYR A 781 25.16 20.94 -25.95
CA TYR A 781 24.97 21.29 -24.54
C TYR A 781 26.31 21.44 -23.82
N PRO A 782 26.45 22.41 -22.89
CA PRO A 782 27.62 22.50 -22.04
C PRO A 782 27.89 21.19 -21.28
N LYS A 783 29.17 20.87 -21.04
CA LYS A 783 29.56 19.66 -20.30
C LYS A 783 28.89 19.57 -18.93
N GLU A 784 28.74 20.71 -18.24
CA GLU A 784 28.11 20.80 -16.91
C GLU A 784 26.59 20.61 -16.89
N THR A 785 25.90 20.65 -18.04
CA THR A 785 24.46 20.35 -18.07
C THR A 785 24.23 18.90 -17.65
N PRO A 786 23.32 18.58 -16.70
CA PRO A 786 22.99 17.19 -16.38
C PRO A 786 22.39 16.48 -17.60
N LYS A 787 23.01 15.37 -18.02
CA LYS A 787 22.60 14.60 -19.20
C LYS A 787 22.45 13.12 -18.83
N ILE A 788 21.49 12.45 -19.46
CA ILE A 788 21.35 10.99 -19.37
C ILE A 788 21.21 10.43 -20.79
N ILE A 789 22.11 9.53 -21.18
CA ILE A 789 22.01 8.75 -22.42
C ILE A 789 21.26 7.46 -22.08
N ALA A 790 20.04 7.33 -22.58
CA ALA A 790 19.15 6.19 -22.35
C ALA A 790 19.10 5.30 -23.60
N PHE A 791 19.48 4.03 -23.45
CA PHE A 791 19.57 3.07 -24.56
C PHE A 791 19.40 1.62 -24.06
N GLU A 792 19.22 0.67 -24.97
CA GLU A 792 19.12 -0.76 -24.66
C GLU A 792 20.41 -1.48 -25.07
N SER A 793 20.72 -2.59 -24.41
CA SER A 793 21.79 -3.47 -24.87
C SER A 793 21.38 -4.33 -26.06
N VAL A 794 20.16 -4.87 -26.06
CA VAL A 794 19.60 -5.72 -27.12
C VAL A 794 18.18 -5.27 -27.44
N TYR A 795 17.99 -4.71 -28.63
CA TYR A 795 16.69 -4.18 -29.05
C TYR A 795 15.76 -5.29 -29.52
N SER A 796 14.68 -5.51 -28.77
CA SER A 796 13.91 -6.75 -28.84
C SER A 796 13.22 -7.08 -30.16
N MET A 797 12.98 -6.08 -31.01
CA MET A 797 12.20 -6.23 -32.24
C MET A 797 13.07 -6.54 -33.47
N CYS A 798 14.29 -6.01 -33.53
CA CYS A 798 15.25 -6.23 -34.62
C CYS A 798 16.43 -7.11 -34.21
N GLY A 799 16.72 -7.21 -32.91
CA GLY A 799 17.85 -7.98 -32.41
C GLY A 799 19.21 -7.33 -32.63
N SER A 800 19.26 -6.02 -32.90
CA SER A 800 20.50 -5.24 -32.88
C SER A 800 21.04 -5.11 -31.46
N ILE A 801 22.35 -4.82 -31.37
CA ILE A 801 23.06 -4.61 -30.11
C ILE A 801 23.50 -3.15 -30.03
N GLY A 802 23.33 -2.52 -28.87
CA GLY A 802 23.76 -1.14 -28.64
C GLY A 802 25.30 -1.02 -28.58
N PRO A 803 25.90 0.07 -29.10
CA PRO A 803 27.34 0.32 -29.00
C PRO A 803 27.73 0.83 -27.58
N ILE A 804 27.63 -0.06 -26.59
CA ILE A 804 27.69 0.29 -25.15
C ILE A 804 29.01 0.96 -24.80
N LYS A 805 30.13 0.41 -25.26
CA LYS A 805 31.47 0.92 -24.95
C LYS A 805 31.65 2.35 -25.46
N GLU A 806 31.28 2.58 -26.71
CA GLU A 806 31.40 3.87 -27.39
C GLU A 806 30.42 4.90 -26.79
N ILE A 807 29.22 4.47 -26.37
CA ILE A 807 28.30 5.34 -25.64
C ILE A 807 28.90 5.75 -24.28
N CYS A 808 29.56 4.84 -23.55
CA CYS A 808 30.28 5.19 -22.33
C CYS A 808 31.41 6.20 -22.62
N ASP A 809 32.17 6.02 -23.71
CA ASP A 809 33.22 6.96 -24.13
C ASP A 809 32.64 8.38 -24.38
N LEU A 810 31.47 8.46 -25.03
CA LEU A 810 30.76 9.72 -25.24
C LEU A 810 30.20 10.31 -23.93
N ALA A 811 29.67 9.46 -23.04
CA ALA A 811 29.14 9.89 -21.75
C ALA A 811 30.22 10.56 -20.89
N GLU A 812 31.40 9.95 -20.79
CA GLU A 812 32.56 10.50 -20.08
C GLU A 812 33.06 11.81 -20.73
N ARG A 813 33.12 11.85 -22.08
CA ARG A 813 33.56 13.04 -22.83
C ARG A 813 32.66 14.24 -22.55
N TYR A 814 31.34 14.05 -22.57
CA TYR A 814 30.34 15.12 -22.51
C TYR A 814 29.64 15.29 -21.15
N GLY A 815 30.05 14.55 -20.12
CA GLY A 815 29.49 14.67 -18.77
C GLY A 815 28.03 14.20 -18.70
N ALA A 816 27.76 13.00 -19.20
CA ALA A 816 26.44 12.36 -19.12
C ALA A 816 26.49 11.10 -18.27
N LEU A 817 25.37 10.75 -17.64
CA LEU A 817 25.13 9.41 -17.11
C LEU A 817 24.65 8.47 -18.22
N THR A 818 24.91 7.19 -18.05
CA THR A 818 24.40 6.11 -18.90
C THR A 818 23.27 5.34 -18.21
N PHE A 819 22.14 5.23 -18.89
CA PHE A 819 21.01 4.40 -18.48
C PHE A 819 20.86 3.27 -19.51
N LEU A 820 21.30 2.08 -19.12
CA LEU A 820 21.33 0.90 -19.97
C LEU A 820 20.23 -0.08 -19.58
N ASP A 821 19.30 -0.36 -20.50
CA ASP A 821 18.33 -1.42 -20.34
C ASP A 821 18.86 -2.75 -20.91
N GLU A 822 19.11 -3.71 -20.02
CA GLU A 822 19.62 -5.07 -20.32
C GLU A 822 18.51 -6.14 -20.26
N VAL A 823 17.23 -5.76 -20.32
CA VAL A 823 16.07 -6.65 -20.17
C VAL A 823 16.07 -7.84 -21.13
N HIS A 824 16.61 -7.66 -22.34
CA HIS A 824 16.74 -8.72 -23.35
C HIS A 824 18.12 -9.38 -23.36
N ALA A 825 18.93 -9.16 -22.34
CA ALA A 825 20.30 -9.63 -22.29
C ALA A 825 20.68 -10.31 -20.96
N VAL A 826 20.15 -9.85 -19.84
CA VAL A 826 20.34 -10.50 -18.54
C VAL A 826 19.93 -11.98 -18.61
N GLY A 827 20.77 -12.85 -18.08
CA GLY A 827 20.72 -14.30 -18.18
C GLY A 827 21.29 -14.88 -19.47
N LEU A 828 21.49 -14.07 -20.54
CA LEU A 828 21.79 -14.56 -21.90
C LEU A 828 23.19 -14.24 -22.41
N TYR A 829 23.82 -13.18 -21.89
CA TYR A 829 25.12 -12.69 -22.34
C TYR A 829 26.09 -12.55 -21.18
N GLY A 830 27.37 -12.69 -21.52
CA GLY A 830 28.49 -12.79 -20.60
C GLY A 830 28.64 -14.20 -19.97
N PRO A 831 29.79 -14.46 -19.33
CA PRO A 831 30.09 -15.74 -18.71
C PRO A 831 29.12 -16.09 -17.56
N HIS A 832 28.60 -15.10 -16.83
CA HIS A 832 27.65 -15.30 -15.72
C HIS A 832 26.22 -14.87 -16.06
N GLY A 833 25.96 -14.41 -17.28
CA GLY A 833 24.63 -13.97 -17.65
C GLY A 833 24.27 -12.60 -17.06
N ALA A 834 25.24 -11.70 -16.84
CA ALA A 834 24.93 -10.36 -16.34
C ALA A 834 24.47 -9.41 -17.45
N GLY A 835 24.74 -9.69 -18.73
CA GLY A 835 24.28 -8.86 -19.84
C GLY A 835 25.34 -8.67 -20.93
N VAL A 836 25.04 -7.85 -21.92
CA VAL A 836 26.00 -7.53 -22.99
C VAL A 836 27.15 -6.70 -22.44
N ALA A 837 26.91 -5.82 -21.47
CA ALA A 837 27.98 -5.05 -20.84
C ALA A 837 29.03 -5.97 -20.17
N GLU A 838 28.61 -7.11 -19.60
CA GLU A 838 29.53 -8.15 -19.12
C GLU A 838 30.23 -8.84 -20.30
N HIS A 839 29.49 -9.15 -21.36
CA HIS A 839 29.99 -9.90 -22.51
C HIS A 839 31.08 -9.16 -23.30
N LEU A 840 31.05 -7.83 -23.35
CA LEU A 840 32.07 -7.04 -24.05
C LEU A 840 33.47 -7.18 -23.43
N ASP A 841 33.57 -7.58 -22.16
CA ASP A 841 34.81 -7.92 -21.47
C ASP A 841 34.84 -9.40 -21.02
N TYR A 842 34.29 -10.31 -21.85
CA TYR A 842 34.01 -11.71 -21.50
C TYR A 842 35.15 -12.42 -20.74
N GLU A 843 36.37 -12.38 -21.28
CA GLU A 843 37.51 -13.13 -20.73
C GLU A 843 37.93 -12.58 -19.36
N ALA A 844 37.91 -11.24 -19.20
CA ALA A 844 38.23 -10.61 -17.92
C ALA A 844 37.16 -10.92 -16.86
N GLN A 845 35.88 -10.88 -17.26
CA GLN A 845 34.77 -11.24 -16.38
C GLN A 845 34.83 -12.71 -15.96
N ALA A 846 35.09 -13.62 -16.91
CA ALA A 846 35.23 -15.05 -16.65
C ALA A 846 36.40 -15.33 -15.69
N ALA A 847 37.56 -14.70 -15.91
CA ALA A 847 38.73 -14.84 -15.06
C ALA A 847 38.50 -14.32 -13.62
N ALA A 848 37.65 -13.31 -13.46
CA ALA A 848 37.31 -12.76 -12.15
C ALA A 848 36.28 -13.61 -11.35
N GLY A 849 35.69 -14.64 -11.97
CA GLY A 849 34.79 -15.60 -11.33
C GLY A 849 33.68 -14.97 -10.48
N ASP A 850 33.44 -15.54 -9.30
CA ASP A 850 32.36 -15.16 -8.37
C ASP A 850 32.61 -13.83 -7.62
N SER A 851 33.69 -13.09 -7.91
CA SER A 851 34.02 -11.83 -7.22
C SER A 851 32.90 -10.80 -7.37
N PRO A 852 32.41 -10.19 -6.27
CA PRO A 852 31.38 -9.16 -6.31
C PRO A 852 31.92 -7.78 -6.76
N HIS A 853 33.24 -7.62 -6.83
CA HIS A 853 33.87 -6.31 -7.02
C HIS A 853 33.91 -5.91 -8.50
N PRO A 854 33.72 -4.61 -8.80
CA PRO A 854 33.84 -4.10 -10.16
C PRO A 854 35.23 -4.37 -10.75
N ILE A 855 35.27 -4.76 -12.02
CA ILE A 855 36.51 -4.81 -12.80
C ILE A 855 36.74 -3.40 -13.35
N LYS A 856 37.65 -2.65 -12.73
CA LYS A 856 37.86 -1.24 -13.06
C LYS A 856 38.14 -1.04 -14.55
N GLY A 857 37.35 -0.16 -15.18
CA GLY A 857 37.48 0.17 -16.60
C GLY A 857 36.79 -0.80 -17.56
N SER A 858 36.23 -1.91 -17.08
CA SER A 858 35.34 -2.75 -17.90
C SER A 858 34.07 -1.99 -18.29
N VAL A 859 33.44 -2.36 -19.40
CA VAL A 859 32.21 -1.73 -19.90
C VAL A 859 31.11 -1.79 -18.84
N MET A 860 30.91 -2.93 -18.17
CA MET A 860 29.91 -3.06 -17.10
C MET A 860 30.21 -2.15 -15.89
N ASP A 861 31.48 -1.95 -15.52
CA ASP A 861 31.88 -0.99 -14.47
C ASP A 861 31.54 0.45 -14.88
N ARG A 862 31.77 0.80 -16.15
CA ARG A 862 31.58 2.16 -16.69
C ARG A 862 30.12 2.57 -16.89
N VAL A 863 29.18 1.63 -17.04
CA VAL A 863 27.75 1.95 -17.12
C VAL A 863 27.23 2.38 -15.76
N ASP A 864 26.61 3.56 -15.64
CA ASP A 864 26.17 4.11 -14.35
C ASP A 864 24.95 3.37 -13.80
N ILE A 865 23.96 3.12 -14.65
CA ILE A 865 22.66 2.55 -14.28
C ILE A 865 22.33 1.41 -15.24
N ILE A 866 22.17 0.21 -14.69
CA ILE A 866 21.72 -0.97 -15.43
C ILE A 866 20.31 -1.32 -14.97
N THR A 867 19.37 -1.53 -15.91
CA THR A 867 18.04 -2.06 -15.60
C THR A 867 17.85 -3.44 -16.20
N GLY A 868 17.14 -4.31 -15.46
CA GLY A 868 16.87 -5.67 -15.91
C GLY A 868 15.52 -6.20 -15.47
N THR A 869 15.08 -7.30 -16.07
CA THR A 869 13.83 -7.99 -15.73
C THR A 869 14.10 -9.35 -15.11
N LEU A 870 13.22 -9.77 -14.22
CA LEU A 870 13.15 -11.13 -13.68
C LEU A 870 12.17 -12.00 -14.49
N GLY A 871 11.35 -11.38 -15.34
CA GLY A 871 10.26 -12.05 -16.06
C GLY A 871 10.57 -12.60 -17.44
N LYS A 872 11.86 -12.66 -17.83
CA LYS A 872 12.30 -13.20 -19.13
C LYS A 872 13.23 -14.39 -18.93
N ALA A 873 14.54 -14.23 -19.14
CA ALA A 873 15.50 -15.32 -19.01
C ALA A 873 15.48 -16.01 -17.63
N TYR A 874 15.16 -15.26 -16.57
CA TYR A 874 15.05 -15.80 -15.21
C TYR A 874 13.69 -16.46 -14.89
N GLY A 875 12.70 -16.41 -15.78
CA GLY A 875 11.48 -17.21 -15.66
C GLY A 875 10.54 -16.88 -14.48
N ALA A 876 10.70 -15.71 -13.84
CA ALA A 876 9.90 -15.26 -12.70
C ALA A 876 9.04 -14.02 -13.05
N VAL A 877 8.90 -13.06 -12.14
CA VAL A 877 8.32 -11.73 -12.43
C VAL A 877 8.98 -10.69 -11.52
N GLY A 878 9.11 -9.46 -12.03
CA GLY A 878 9.80 -8.36 -11.37
C GLY A 878 10.76 -7.64 -12.31
N GLY A 879 11.32 -6.54 -11.84
CA GLY A 879 12.44 -5.87 -12.50
C GLY A 879 13.31 -5.18 -11.48
N TYR A 880 14.43 -4.64 -11.92
CA TYR A 880 15.38 -4.00 -11.02
C TYR A 880 16.20 -2.93 -11.73
N ILE A 881 16.85 -2.11 -10.90
CA ILE A 881 17.96 -1.23 -11.27
C ILE A 881 19.20 -1.65 -10.47
N ALA A 882 20.39 -1.46 -11.02
CA ALA A 882 21.67 -1.64 -10.34
C ALA A 882 22.58 -0.45 -10.67
N GLY A 883 23.33 0.03 -9.68
CA GLY A 883 24.20 1.22 -9.80
C GLY A 883 24.93 1.53 -8.50
N SER A 884 25.31 2.79 -8.29
CA SER A 884 25.90 3.23 -7.02
C SER A 884 24.88 3.19 -5.87
N ASP A 885 25.37 3.10 -4.64
CA ASP A 885 24.52 3.06 -3.44
C ASP A 885 23.66 4.34 -3.33
N ASP A 886 24.27 5.51 -3.52
CA ASP A 886 23.58 6.81 -3.48
C ASP A 886 22.48 6.93 -4.54
N PHE A 887 22.75 6.45 -5.76
CA PHE A 887 21.74 6.43 -6.83
C PHE A 887 20.56 5.53 -6.45
N VAL A 888 20.85 4.31 -6.01
CA VAL A 888 19.83 3.35 -5.62
C VAL A 888 19.01 3.88 -4.43
N ASP A 889 19.65 4.51 -3.45
CA ASP A 889 18.96 5.08 -2.30
C ASP A 889 18.11 6.31 -2.66
N MET A 890 18.57 7.13 -3.60
CA MET A 890 17.76 8.20 -4.17
C MET A 890 16.47 7.65 -4.79
N ILE A 891 16.57 6.60 -5.61
CA ILE A 891 15.38 6.00 -6.22
C ILE A 891 14.49 5.34 -5.17
N ARG A 892 15.06 4.59 -4.23
CA ARG A 892 14.35 3.99 -3.08
C ARG A 892 13.55 5.02 -2.28
N SER A 893 14.11 6.21 -2.11
CA SER A 893 13.57 7.28 -1.27
C SER A 893 12.54 8.19 -1.97
N TYR A 894 12.62 8.33 -3.30
CA TYR A 894 11.80 9.29 -4.03
C TYR A 894 10.84 8.68 -5.06
N ALA A 895 11.05 7.45 -5.52
CA ALA A 895 10.27 6.90 -6.62
C ALA A 895 8.90 6.36 -6.15
N PRO A 896 7.77 7.00 -6.53
CA PRO A 896 6.46 6.59 -6.03
C PRO A 896 6.05 5.19 -6.51
N GLY A 897 6.48 4.80 -7.71
CA GLY A 897 6.27 3.45 -8.28
C GLY A 897 7.00 2.34 -7.52
N PHE A 898 7.94 2.68 -6.63
CA PHE A 898 8.56 1.76 -5.67
C PHE A 898 7.90 1.84 -4.29
N ILE A 899 7.71 3.04 -3.75
CA ILE A 899 7.30 3.26 -2.35
C ILE A 899 5.85 2.84 -2.09
N PHE A 900 4.94 3.17 -3.01
CA PHE A 900 3.49 3.07 -2.80
C PHE A 900 2.86 1.85 -3.47
N THR A 901 3.65 0.81 -3.73
CA THR A 901 3.17 -0.47 -4.23
C THR A 901 3.49 -1.61 -3.26
N THR A 902 2.63 -2.62 -3.24
CA THR A 902 2.90 -3.87 -2.52
C THR A 902 4.18 -4.52 -3.08
N SER A 903 5.03 -5.04 -2.19
CA SER A 903 6.22 -5.77 -2.57
C SER A 903 5.87 -7.09 -3.27
N LEU A 904 6.77 -7.57 -4.14
CA LEU A 904 6.61 -8.87 -4.78
C LEU A 904 6.46 -10.00 -3.74
N PRO A 905 5.61 -11.02 -4.00
CA PRO A 905 5.49 -12.22 -3.15
C PRO A 905 6.85 -12.83 -2.77
N PRO A 906 7.08 -13.24 -1.50
CA PRO A 906 8.35 -13.85 -1.08
C PRO A 906 8.72 -15.08 -1.92
N ALA A 907 7.74 -15.92 -2.29
CA ALA A 907 7.96 -17.07 -3.15
C ALA A 907 8.44 -16.67 -4.54
N THR A 908 7.86 -15.63 -5.15
CA THR A 908 8.29 -15.09 -6.44
C THR A 908 9.73 -14.57 -6.38
N VAL A 909 10.08 -13.82 -5.33
CA VAL A 909 11.41 -13.25 -5.12
C VAL A 909 12.45 -14.37 -4.91
N ALA A 910 12.11 -15.39 -4.12
CA ALA A 910 12.99 -16.55 -3.90
C ALA A 910 13.20 -17.35 -5.18
N GLY A 911 12.15 -17.59 -5.98
CA GLY A 911 12.27 -18.22 -7.29
C GLY A 911 13.17 -17.43 -8.24
N ALA A 912 13.01 -16.11 -8.30
CA ALA A 912 13.88 -15.25 -9.11
C ALA A 912 15.34 -15.32 -8.66
N ARG A 913 15.61 -15.26 -7.35
CA ARG A 913 16.98 -15.39 -6.82
C ARG A 913 17.59 -16.77 -7.11
N ALA A 914 16.82 -17.85 -6.94
CA ALA A 914 17.29 -19.20 -7.30
C ALA A 914 17.66 -19.29 -8.79
N SER A 915 16.85 -18.66 -9.65
CA SER A 915 17.10 -18.61 -11.09
C SER A 915 18.36 -17.82 -11.45
N VAL A 916 18.55 -16.64 -10.85
CA VAL A 916 19.77 -15.82 -11.03
C VAL A 916 21.02 -16.58 -10.57
N VAL A 917 20.99 -17.18 -9.38
CA VAL A 917 22.12 -17.95 -8.85
C VAL A 917 22.42 -19.17 -9.71
N TYR A 918 21.38 -19.90 -10.15
CA TYR A 918 21.56 -21.04 -11.06
C TYR A 918 22.23 -20.61 -12.36
N GLN A 919 21.70 -19.58 -13.03
CA GLN A 919 22.21 -19.15 -14.33
C GLN A 919 23.60 -18.50 -14.25
N SER A 920 23.92 -17.79 -13.18
CA SER A 920 25.29 -17.29 -12.95
C SER A 920 26.34 -18.39 -12.80
N ASN A 921 25.91 -19.62 -12.51
CA ASN A 921 26.79 -20.76 -12.27
C ASN A 921 26.70 -21.86 -13.34
N TYR A 922 25.87 -21.67 -14.37
CA TYR A 922 25.75 -22.61 -15.48
C TYR A 922 25.66 -21.88 -16.81
N VAL A 923 26.73 -21.98 -17.60
CA VAL A 923 26.82 -21.36 -18.93
C VAL A 923 26.17 -22.22 -20.03
N GLY A 924 26.01 -23.52 -19.79
CA GLY A 924 25.54 -24.48 -20.80
C GLY A 924 24.16 -24.14 -21.39
N ASP A 925 23.23 -23.62 -20.57
CA ASP A 925 21.93 -23.15 -21.08
C ASP A 925 22.09 -21.99 -22.08
N ARG A 926 23.01 -21.05 -21.82
CA ARG A 926 23.30 -19.92 -22.73
C ARG A 926 23.92 -20.43 -24.03
N GLN A 927 24.91 -21.31 -23.93
CA GLN A 927 25.59 -21.87 -25.10
C GLN A 927 24.60 -22.62 -25.99
N LEU A 928 23.81 -23.53 -25.42
CA LEU A 928 22.83 -24.32 -26.16
C LEU A 928 21.74 -23.45 -26.79
N LYS A 929 21.28 -22.41 -26.10
CA LYS A 929 20.37 -21.42 -26.70
C LYS A 929 20.93 -20.82 -27.98
N GLN A 930 22.19 -20.37 -27.94
CA GLN A 930 22.81 -19.70 -29.08
C GLN A 930 23.06 -20.68 -30.25
N VAL A 931 23.43 -21.93 -29.95
CA VAL A 931 23.52 -23.00 -30.97
C VAL A 931 22.18 -23.20 -31.66
N ASN A 932 21.10 -23.37 -30.89
CA ASN A 932 19.76 -23.54 -31.45
C ASN A 932 19.30 -22.30 -32.26
N VAL A 933 19.62 -21.08 -31.82
CA VAL A 933 19.33 -19.86 -32.58
C VAL A 933 20.10 -19.83 -33.90
N ARG A 934 21.40 -20.13 -33.88
CA ARG A 934 22.24 -20.15 -35.09
C ARG A 934 21.71 -21.16 -36.10
N GLU A 935 21.27 -22.33 -35.62
CA GLU A 935 20.70 -23.36 -36.48
C GLU A 935 19.39 -22.92 -37.14
N VAL A 936 18.44 -22.35 -36.38
CA VAL A 936 17.19 -21.82 -36.97
C VAL A 936 17.46 -20.69 -37.97
N LYS A 937 18.36 -19.75 -37.65
CA LYS A 937 18.74 -18.67 -38.58
C LYS A 937 19.37 -19.21 -39.87
N ARG A 938 20.30 -20.17 -39.76
CA ARG A 938 20.95 -20.83 -40.92
C ARG A 938 19.91 -21.48 -41.81
N ARG A 939 19.01 -22.28 -41.24
CA ARG A 939 17.96 -22.99 -41.98
C ARG A 939 16.94 -22.07 -42.63
N PHE A 940 16.59 -20.95 -41.98
CA PHE A 940 15.76 -19.93 -42.62
C PHE A 940 16.47 -19.25 -43.80
N ALA A 941 17.76 -18.95 -43.67
CA ALA A 941 18.55 -18.38 -44.77
C ALA A 941 18.62 -19.34 -45.98
N GLU A 942 18.76 -20.65 -45.76
CA GLU A 942 18.75 -21.67 -46.83
C GLU A 942 17.43 -21.75 -47.60
N LEU A 943 16.32 -21.29 -47.00
CA LEU A 943 15.01 -21.24 -47.61
C LEU A 943 14.61 -19.84 -48.07
N ASP A 944 15.56 -18.90 -48.13
CA ASP A 944 15.31 -17.50 -48.51
C ASP A 944 14.29 -16.78 -47.59
N ILE A 945 14.12 -17.25 -46.35
CA ILE A 945 13.20 -16.66 -45.38
C ILE A 945 13.81 -15.37 -44.78
N PRO A 946 13.09 -14.24 -44.80
CA PRO A 946 13.64 -12.91 -44.51
C PRO A 946 13.79 -12.63 -43.01
N VAL A 947 14.78 -13.24 -42.37
CA VAL A 947 15.16 -12.88 -40.99
C VAL A 947 15.81 -11.50 -40.98
N VAL A 948 15.30 -10.57 -40.17
CA VAL A 948 15.94 -9.24 -40.00
C VAL A 948 17.35 -9.45 -39.43
N PRO A 949 18.40 -8.94 -40.11
CA PRO A 949 19.78 -9.17 -39.71
C PRO A 949 20.09 -8.64 -38.31
N GLY A 950 20.78 -9.43 -37.49
CA GLY A 950 21.18 -9.03 -36.14
C GLY A 950 22.01 -10.09 -35.39
N PRO A 951 22.98 -9.68 -34.56
CA PRO A 951 23.96 -10.58 -33.93
C PRO A 951 23.44 -11.28 -32.67
N SER A 952 22.17 -11.07 -32.31
CA SER A 952 21.58 -11.53 -31.05
C SER A 952 20.76 -12.82 -31.18
N HIS A 953 20.16 -13.24 -30.05
CA HIS A 953 19.33 -14.43 -29.92
C HIS A 953 17.91 -14.30 -30.52
N ILE A 954 17.54 -13.12 -31.03
CA ILE A 954 16.20 -12.85 -31.55
C ILE A 954 16.15 -13.29 -33.01
N VAL A 955 15.06 -13.95 -33.41
CA VAL A 955 14.80 -14.39 -34.79
C VAL A 955 13.54 -13.68 -35.33
N PRO A 956 13.64 -12.39 -35.70
CA PRO A 956 12.54 -11.64 -36.29
C PRO A 956 12.39 -11.98 -37.78
N VAL A 957 11.28 -12.59 -38.20
CA VAL A 957 11.01 -12.87 -39.62
C VAL A 957 10.14 -11.77 -40.20
N LEU A 958 10.68 -11.00 -41.15
CA LEU A 958 9.98 -9.88 -41.81
C LEU A 958 8.82 -10.39 -42.65
N VAL A 959 7.67 -9.73 -42.53
CA VAL A 959 6.48 -9.98 -43.36
C VAL A 959 6.13 -8.72 -44.16
N GLY A 960 6.22 -7.54 -43.54
CA GLY A 960 6.03 -6.25 -44.20
C GLY A 960 4.56 -5.83 -44.41
N ASP A 961 3.61 -6.59 -43.89
CA ASP A 961 2.20 -6.20 -43.84
C ASP A 961 1.51 -6.78 -42.59
N ALA A 962 0.66 -5.98 -41.95
CA ALA A 962 -0.01 -6.33 -40.70
C ALA A 962 -1.07 -7.44 -40.85
N ALA A 963 -1.82 -7.43 -41.96
CA ALA A 963 -2.85 -8.43 -42.22
C ALA A 963 -2.21 -9.77 -42.58
N LEU A 964 -1.16 -9.78 -43.40
CA LEU A 964 -0.37 -10.97 -43.72
C LEU A 964 0.34 -11.52 -42.49
N ALA A 965 0.97 -10.68 -41.66
CA ALA A 965 1.65 -11.15 -40.45
C ALA A 965 0.67 -11.84 -39.49
N ARG A 966 -0.54 -11.27 -39.35
CA ARG A 966 -1.62 -11.89 -38.57
C ARG A 966 -2.09 -13.20 -39.21
N ALA A 967 -2.36 -13.23 -40.51
CA ALA A 967 -2.79 -14.43 -41.21
C ALA A 967 -1.77 -15.57 -41.08
N ALA A 968 -0.47 -15.25 -41.19
CA ALA A 968 0.60 -16.22 -40.99
C ALA A 968 0.64 -16.75 -39.56
N SER A 969 0.51 -15.88 -38.56
CA SER A 969 0.44 -16.26 -37.14
C SER A 969 -0.77 -17.16 -36.85
N ASP A 970 -1.94 -16.82 -37.38
CA ASP A 970 -3.18 -17.58 -37.18
C ASP A 970 -3.10 -18.97 -37.84
N LYS A 971 -2.52 -19.07 -39.05
CA LYS A 971 -2.32 -20.35 -39.76
C LYS A 971 -1.27 -21.24 -39.09
N LEU A 972 -0.15 -20.68 -38.65
CA LEU A 972 0.85 -21.42 -37.86
C LEU A 972 0.20 -22.03 -36.61
N LEU A 973 -0.68 -21.29 -35.93
CA LEU A 973 -1.36 -21.80 -34.75
C LEU A 973 -2.41 -22.86 -35.10
N ALA A 974 -3.28 -22.60 -36.08
CA ALA A 974 -4.43 -23.46 -36.38
C ALA A 974 -4.08 -24.73 -37.15
N GLU A 975 -3.09 -24.67 -38.04
CA GLU A 975 -2.76 -25.77 -38.98
C GLU A 975 -1.52 -26.54 -38.54
N HIS A 976 -0.60 -25.89 -37.81
CA HIS A 976 0.68 -26.48 -37.42
C HIS A 976 0.90 -26.58 -35.90
N ASN A 977 -0.07 -26.15 -35.08
CA ASN A 977 0.06 -26.10 -33.62
C ASN A 977 1.28 -25.26 -33.16
N ILE A 978 1.71 -24.27 -33.94
CA ILE A 978 2.86 -23.41 -33.66
C ILE A 978 2.36 -22.02 -33.24
N TYR A 979 2.67 -21.62 -32.01
CA TYR A 979 2.33 -20.29 -31.52
C TYR A 979 3.50 -19.32 -31.68
N VAL A 980 3.43 -18.49 -32.72
CA VAL A 980 4.29 -17.31 -32.94
C VAL A 980 3.40 -16.09 -33.07
N GLN A 981 3.69 -15.03 -32.31
CA GLN A 981 2.90 -13.80 -32.34
C GLN A 981 3.34 -12.86 -33.48
N ALA A 982 2.36 -12.30 -34.19
CA ALA A 982 2.58 -11.21 -35.13
C ALA A 982 2.86 -9.89 -34.39
N ILE A 983 3.89 -9.17 -34.83
CA ILE A 983 4.30 -7.89 -34.27
C ILE A 983 3.99 -6.77 -35.27
N ASN A 984 3.08 -5.88 -34.87
CA ASN A 984 2.55 -4.81 -35.71
C ASN A 984 2.75 -3.42 -35.05
N TYR A 985 2.40 -2.36 -35.79
CA TYR A 985 2.34 -0.98 -35.28
C TYR A 985 1.50 -0.89 -33.99
N PRO A 986 1.92 -0.10 -32.97
CA PRO A 986 3.07 0.83 -32.94
C PRO A 986 4.40 0.19 -32.53
N THR A 987 4.47 -1.14 -32.39
CA THR A 987 5.67 -1.82 -31.89
C THR A 987 6.82 -1.78 -32.91
N VAL A 988 6.47 -1.86 -34.19
CA VAL A 988 7.37 -1.69 -35.35
C VAL A 988 6.72 -0.72 -36.34
N ALA A 989 7.52 -0.12 -37.21
CA ALA A 989 7.00 0.78 -38.23
C ALA A 989 6.06 0.03 -39.19
N ARG A 990 5.12 0.76 -39.81
CA ARG A 990 4.25 0.20 -40.85
C ARG A 990 5.09 -0.26 -42.04
N GLY A 991 4.81 -1.43 -42.58
CA GLY A 991 5.62 -2.06 -43.61
C GLY A 991 6.87 -2.76 -43.07
N GLU A 992 6.98 -2.94 -41.75
CA GLU A 992 8.04 -3.71 -41.09
C GLU A 992 7.50 -4.74 -40.10
N GLU A 993 6.22 -5.10 -40.26
CA GLU A 993 5.54 -6.12 -39.50
C GLU A 993 6.26 -7.46 -39.65
N ARG A 994 6.29 -8.24 -38.57
CA ARG A 994 7.15 -9.41 -38.46
C ARG A 994 6.58 -10.47 -37.54
N LEU A 995 6.99 -11.71 -37.74
CA LEU A 995 6.82 -12.80 -36.79
C LEU A 995 8.04 -12.83 -35.86
N ARG A 996 7.82 -12.70 -34.55
CA ARG A 996 8.93 -12.69 -33.58
C ARG A 996 9.12 -14.07 -32.97
N ILE A 997 10.14 -14.77 -33.43
CA ILE A 997 10.51 -16.10 -32.95
C ILE A 997 11.62 -15.98 -31.90
N THR A 998 11.46 -16.73 -30.81
CA THR A 998 12.39 -16.79 -29.68
C THR A 998 12.72 -18.24 -29.35
N VAL A 999 13.82 -18.73 -29.92
CA VAL A 999 14.35 -20.07 -29.69
C VAL A 999 14.91 -20.20 -28.28
N THR A 1000 14.81 -21.36 -27.66
CA THR A 1000 15.29 -21.63 -26.28
C THR A 1000 16.17 -22.90 -26.26
N PRO A 1001 16.89 -23.18 -25.16
CA PRO A 1001 17.64 -24.43 -25.02
C PRO A 1001 16.75 -25.68 -24.99
N ARG A 1002 15.42 -25.51 -24.82
CA ARG A 1002 14.46 -26.60 -24.64
C ARG A 1002 13.65 -26.94 -25.89
N HIS A 1003 13.83 -26.19 -26.98
CA HIS A 1003 13.29 -26.60 -28.28
C HIS A 1003 14.14 -27.75 -28.83
N THR A 1004 13.49 -28.84 -29.23
CA THR A 1004 14.18 -30.01 -29.79
C THR A 1004 14.58 -29.79 -31.26
N ALA A 1005 15.49 -30.62 -31.76
CA ALA A 1005 15.85 -30.67 -33.16
C ALA A 1005 14.62 -30.88 -34.06
N GLU A 1006 13.73 -31.78 -33.66
CA GLU A 1006 12.49 -32.10 -34.37
C GLU A 1006 11.49 -30.93 -34.35
N GLN A 1007 11.36 -30.23 -33.22
CA GLN A 1007 10.54 -29.00 -33.13
C GLN A 1007 11.09 -27.87 -34.01
N MET A 1008 12.41 -27.62 -33.98
CA MET A 1008 13.04 -26.61 -34.85
C MET A 1008 12.82 -26.93 -36.34
N ASP A 1009 12.86 -28.22 -36.69
CA ASP A 1009 12.57 -28.70 -38.03
C ASP A 1009 11.10 -28.53 -38.44
N GLY A 1010 10.17 -28.82 -37.52
CA GLY A 1010 8.74 -28.53 -37.69
C GLY A 1010 8.46 -27.05 -37.93
N LEU A 1011 9.07 -26.17 -37.12
CA LEU A 1011 8.96 -24.72 -37.28
C LEU A 1011 9.42 -24.25 -38.66
N VAL A 1012 10.62 -24.65 -39.07
CA VAL A 1012 11.22 -24.19 -40.33
C VAL A 1012 10.33 -24.58 -41.51
N ARG A 1013 9.86 -25.83 -41.55
CA ARG A 1013 8.93 -26.30 -42.61
C ARG A 1013 7.61 -25.54 -42.61
N ALA A 1014 7.00 -25.36 -41.43
CA ALA A 1014 5.71 -24.70 -41.31
C ALA A 1014 5.78 -23.25 -41.78
N VAL A 1015 6.82 -22.50 -41.37
CA VAL A 1015 7.02 -21.12 -41.81
C VAL A 1015 7.20 -21.05 -43.32
N ASP A 1016 8.01 -21.92 -43.91
CA ASP A 1016 8.24 -21.96 -45.36
C ASP A 1016 6.96 -22.27 -46.16
N GLN A 1017 6.16 -23.23 -45.68
CA GLN A 1017 4.87 -23.55 -46.27
C GLN A 1017 3.91 -22.36 -46.23
N ILE A 1018 3.77 -21.70 -45.07
CA ILE A 1018 2.87 -20.56 -44.88
C ILE A 1018 3.34 -19.34 -45.70
N PHE A 1019 4.64 -19.11 -45.82
CA PHE A 1019 5.19 -18.05 -46.67
C PHE A 1019 4.85 -18.27 -48.14
N THR A 1020 4.93 -19.53 -48.60
CA THR A 1020 4.54 -19.90 -49.97
C THR A 1020 3.04 -19.76 -50.18
N GLU A 1021 2.20 -20.25 -49.26
CA GLU A 1021 0.75 -20.20 -49.37
C GLU A 1021 0.21 -18.76 -49.40
N LEU A 1022 0.74 -17.90 -48.51
CA LEU A 1022 0.30 -16.51 -48.39
C LEU A 1022 1.02 -15.56 -49.35
N ASN A 1023 1.93 -16.06 -50.19
CA ASN A 1023 2.76 -15.28 -51.10
C ASN A 1023 3.48 -14.11 -50.38
N ILE A 1024 4.11 -14.41 -49.24
CA ILE A 1024 4.88 -13.44 -48.45
C ILE A 1024 6.27 -13.28 -49.08
N ASN A 1025 6.71 -12.03 -49.24
CA ASN A 1025 8.02 -11.70 -49.80
C ASN A 1025 9.17 -12.43 -49.09
N ARG A 1026 10.05 -13.05 -49.88
CA ARG A 1026 11.31 -13.68 -49.45
C ARG A 1026 12.48 -12.69 -49.53
N VAL A 1027 13.68 -13.10 -49.12
CA VAL A 1027 14.85 -12.19 -49.11
C VAL A 1027 15.13 -11.63 -50.50
N ASN A 1028 15.05 -12.45 -51.56
CA ASN A 1028 15.27 -11.97 -52.92
C ASN A 1028 14.19 -10.96 -53.37
N ASP A 1029 12.93 -11.16 -52.98
CA ASP A 1029 11.85 -10.21 -53.28
C ASP A 1029 12.10 -8.85 -52.60
N TRP A 1030 12.53 -8.88 -51.33
CA TRP A 1030 12.92 -7.66 -50.62
C TRP A 1030 14.12 -6.97 -51.27
N LYS A 1031 15.10 -7.73 -51.77
CA LYS A 1031 16.24 -7.18 -52.52
C LYS A 1031 15.80 -6.47 -53.80
N LEU A 1032 14.88 -7.07 -54.55
CA LEU A 1032 14.29 -6.45 -55.75
C LEU A 1032 13.48 -5.19 -55.40
N ALA A 1033 12.87 -5.14 -54.20
CA ALA A 1033 12.13 -3.99 -53.69
C ALA A 1033 13.02 -2.88 -53.07
N GLY A 1034 14.36 -3.02 -53.10
CA GLY A 1034 15.32 -2.05 -52.53
C GLY A 1034 15.63 -2.24 -51.04
N GLY A 1035 15.16 -3.34 -50.46
CA GLY A 1035 15.40 -3.73 -49.07
C GLY A 1035 14.45 -3.06 -48.05
N ARG A 1036 14.28 -3.70 -46.90
CA ARG A 1036 13.43 -3.21 -45.80
C ARG A 1036 13.88 -3.75 -44.46
N ALA A 1037 13.89 -2.91 -43.42
CA ALA A 1037 14.34 -3.28 -42.08
C ALA A 1037 15.71 -4.00 -42.08
N GLY A 1038 16.62 -3.66 -43.01
CA GLY A 1038 17.92 -4.32 -43.19
C GLY A 1038 17.91 -5.60 -44.04
N VAL A 1039 16.76 -6.22 -44.31
CA VAL A 1039 16.65 -7.37 -45.22
C VAL A 1039 16.78 -6.90 -46.67
N GLY A 1040 17.67 -7.55 -47.44
CA GLY A 1040 17.82 -7.27 -48.89
C GLY A 1040 18.34 -5.88 -49.22
N HIS A 1041 18.87 -5.13 -48.24
CA HIS A 1041 19.41 -3.79 -48.46
C HIS A 1041 20.72 -3.87 -49.28
N PRO A 1042 20.92 -3.05 -50.32
CA PRO A 1042 22.13 -3.10 -51.16
C PRO A 1042 23.43 -2.90 -50.38
N ASP A 1043 23.40 -2.03 -49.38
CA ASP A 1043 24.53 -1.74 -48.48
C ASP A 1043 24.50 -2.57 -47.18
N GLY A 1044 23.67 -3.61 -47.12
CA GLY A 1044 23.60 -4.52 -45.97
C GLY A 1044 24.86 -5.40 -45.88
N PRO A 1045 25.29 -5.80 -44.66
CA PRO A 1045 26.42 -6.71 -44.53
C PRO A 1045 26.09 -8.11 -45.06
N ASP A 1046 26.98 -8.69 -45.85
CA ASP A 1046 26.85 -10.07 -46.38
C ASP A 1046 26.83 -11.13 -45.27
N HIS A 1047 27.47 -10.83 -44.13
CA HIS A 1047 27.53 -11.70 -42.96
C HIS A 1047 27.34 -10.88 -41.68
N ILE A 1048 26.52 -11.41 -40.76
CA ILE A 1048 26.37 -10.87 -39.40
C ILE A 1048 27.10 -11.78 -38.44
N GLU A 1049 28.23 -11.29 -37.92
CA GLU A 1049 28.96 -11.96 -36.86
C GLU A 1049 28.11 -12.04 -35.57
N PRO A 1050 27.80 -13.25 -35.07
CA PRO A 1050 27.11 -13.39 -33.78
C PRO A 1050 27.99 -12.88 -32.65
N ILE A 1051 27.38 -12.23 -31.65
CA ILE A 1051 28.16 -11.69 -30.52
C ILE A 1051 28.88 -12.79 -29.70
N TRP A 1052 28.23 -13.95 -29.54
CA TRP A 1052 28.89 -15.14 -28.98
C TRP A 1052 29.76 -15.78 -30.06
N ASN A 1053 31.07 -15.85 -29.83
CA ASN A 1053 31.98 -16.56 -30.75
C ASN A 1053 32.07 -18.07 -30.45
N ASP A 1054 32.69 -18.83 -31.35
CA ASP A 1054 32.74 -20.30 -31.26
C ASP A 1054 33.50 -20.81 -30.03
N LYS A 1055 34.52 -20.06 -29.58
CA LYS A 1055 35.25 -20.37 -28.33
C LYS A 1055 34.32 -20.23 -27.12
N GLN A 1056 33.61 -19.11 -26.99
CA GLN A 1056 32.69 -18.84 -25.89
C GLN A 1056 31.49 -19.80 -25.88
N LEU A 1057 31.06 -20.27 -27.06
CA LEU A 1057 30.02 -21.29 -27.17
C LEU A 1057 30.48 -22.68 -26.72
N GLY A 1058 31.79 -22.92 -26.58
CA GLY A 1058 32.33 -24.23 -26.24
C GLY A 1058 32.46 -25.17 -27.44
N LEU A 1059 32.34 -24.65 -28.67
CA LEU A 1059 32.41 -25.46 -29.89
C LEU A 1059 33.84 -25.94 -30.18
N LEU A 1060 34.84 -25.17 -29.73
CA LEU A 1060 36.26 -25.48 -29.92
C LEU A 1060 36.82 -26.46 -28.87
N ASP A 1061 36.23 -26.52 -27.68
CA ASP A 1061 36.68 -27.36 -26.56
C ASP A 1061 35.69 -28.49 -26.21
N GLY A 1062 34.54 -28.56 -26.90
CA GLY A 1062 33.53 -29.59 -26.72
C GLY A 1062 32.67 -29.44 -25.46
N THR A 1063 32.68 -28.26 -24.83
CA THR A 1063 31.89 -28.00 -23.60
C THR A 1063 30.42 -27.68 -23.87
N THR A 1064 30.05 -27.39 -25.11
CA THR A 1064 28.66 -27.09 -25.49
C THR A 1064 27.72 -28.29 -25.25
N PRO A 1065 26.59 -28.10 -24.55
CA PRO A 1065 25.59 -29.16 -24.45
C PRO A 1065 24.97 -29.49 -25.83
N PRO A 1066 24.65 -30.76 -26.11
CA PRO A 1066 24.01 -31.15 -27.37
C PRO A 1066 22.58 -30.64 -27.45
N THR A 1067 22.12 -30.32 -28.67
CA THR A 1067 20.71 -30.04 -28.95
C THR A 1067 19.83 -31.22 -28.57
N LEU A 1068 18.74 -30.94 -27.86
CA LEU A 1068 17.79 -31.95 -27.40
C LEU A 1068 17.04 -32.58 -28.58
N ARG A 1069 16.71 -33.86 -28.44
CA ARG A 1069 15.75 -34.57 -29.28
C ARG A 1069 14.48 -34.90 -28.53
N ASP A 1070 13.41 -35.20 -29.24
CA ASP A 1070 12.12 -35.57 -28.63
C ASP A 1070 12.26 -36.70 -27.60
N GLY A 1071 11.57 -36.52 -26.46
CA GLY A 1071 11.64 -37.44 -25.32
C GLY A 1071 12.91 -37.33 -24.46
N GLN A 1072 13.95 -36.60 -24.89
CA GLN A 1072 15.12 -36.35 -24.07
C GLN A 1072 14.80 -35.32 -22.97
N LYS A 1073 15.26 -35.62 -21.75
CA LYS A 1073 15.18 -34.66 -20.64
C LYS A 1073 16.34 -33.69 -20.75
N ALA A 1074 16.04 -32.42 -20.54
CA ALA A 1074 17.07 -31.41 -20.49
C ALA A 1074 17.98 -31.56 -19.27
N VAL A 1075 19.23 -31.15 -19.44
CA VAL A 1075 20.24 -31.17 -18.38
C VAL A 1075 19.88 -30.16 -17.30
N VAL A 1076 20.03 -30.58 -16.04
CA VAL A 1076 19.99 -29.70 -14.86
C VAL A 1076 21.33 -29.84 -14.16
N ASP A 1077 22.18 -28.82 -14.28
CA ASP A 1077 23.52 -28.84 -13.71
C ASP A 1077 23.52 -28.97 -12.17
N ALA A 1078 24.20 -30.00 -11.66
CA ALA A 1078 24.20 -30.34 -10.24
C ALA A 1078 24.95 -29.32 -9.37
N ASN A 1079 26.01 -28.71 -9.90
CA ASN A 1079 26.79 -27.71 -9.18
C ASN A 1079 25.99 -26.40 -9.03
N ALA A 1080 25.34 -25.95 -10.09
CA ALA A 1080 24.45 -24.79 -10.08
C ALA A 1080 23.24 -25.01 -9.16
N VAL A 1081 22.65 -26.21 -9.12
CA VAL A 1081 21.63 -26.54 -8.10
C VAL A 1081 22.22 -26.44 -6.69
N THR A 1082 23.40 -27.00 -6.46
CA THR A 1082 24.04 -26.97 -5.13
C THR A 1082 24.25 -25.54 -4.66
N LYS A 1083 24.80 -24.67 -5.52
CA LYS A 1083 24.97 -23.24 -5.23
C LYS A 1083 23.62 -22.53 -5.03
N ALA A 1084 22.63 -22.79 -5.88
CA ALA A 1084 21.29 -22.22 -5.76
C ALA A 1084 20.59 -22.63 -4.46
N ARG A 1085 20.72 -23.88 -4.00
CA ARG A 1085 20.19 -24.32 -2.69
C ARG A 1085 20.93 -23.65 -1.53
N ALA A 1086 22.26 -23.58 -1.61
CA ALA A 1086 23.10 -23.08 -0.52
C ALA A 1086 22.75 -21.65 -0.11
N VAL A 1087 22.44 -20.76 -1.06
CA VAL A 1087 22.10 -19.36 -0.76
C VAL A 1087 20.80 -19.18 0.05
N PHE A 1088 19.96 -20.22 0.15
CA PHE A 1088 18.74 -20.21 0.95
C PHE A 1088 18.89 -20.89 2.30
N ASN A 1089 20.01 -21.58 2.59
CA ASN A 1089 20.22 -22.27 3.86
C ASN A 1089 19.95 -21.38 5.09
N PRO A 1090 20.37 -20.10 5.15
CA PRO A 1090 20.10 -19.24 6.30
C PRO A 1090 18.60 -18.95 6.53
N LEU A 1091 17.78 -18.99 5.47
CA LEU A 1091 16.36 -18.62 5.53
C LEU A 1091 15.42 -19.82 5.48
N LEU A 1092 15.72 -20.85 4.70
CA LEU A 1092 14.85 -22.02 4.48
C LEU A 1092 15.41 -23.32 5.08
N GLY A 1093 16.60 -23.28 5.69
CA GLY A 1093 17.32 -24.46 6.15
C GLY A 1093 18.00 -25.23 5.00
N PRO A 1094 18.93 -26.14 5.33
CA PRO A 1094 19.54 -27.02 4.34
C PRO A 1094 18.53 -28.06 3.83
N ILE A 1095 18.74 -28.56 2.61
CA ILE A 1095 18.01 -29.71 2.06
C ILE A 1095 19.01 -30.74 1.55
N SER A 1096 18.80 -31.99 1.93
CA SER A 1096 19.53 -33.16 1.42
C SER A 1096 18.56 -34.08 0.70
N GLY A 1097 18.89 -34.49 -0.52
CA GLY A 1097 18.06 -35.39 -1.31
C GLY A 1097 17.99 -35.01 -2.79
N PRO A 1098 17.46 -35.92 -3.62
CA PRO A 1098 17.31 -35.68 -5.06
C PRO A 1098 16.36 -34.51 -5.32
N LEU A 1099 16.59 -33.75 -6.41
CA LEU A 1099 15.62 -32.77 -6.89
C LEU A 1099 14.31 -33.49 -7.21
N GLN A 1100 13.22 -33.05 -6.60
CA GLN A 1100 11.89 -33.53 -6.95
C GLN A 1100 11.30 -32.57 -7.99
N ALA A 1101 11.16 -33.05 -9.23
CA ALA A 1101 10.61 -32.26 -10.34
C ALA A 1101 9.14 -31.86 -10.14
N THR A 1102 8.42 -32.60 -9.28
CA THR A 1102 7.03 -32.36 -8.87
C THR A 1102 6.81 -33.02 -7.50
N ARG A 1103 6.11 -32.34 -6.58
CA ARG A 1103 5.71 -32.92 -5.29
C ARG A 1103 4.70 -34.04 -5.59
N THR A 1104 5.11 -35.31 -5.50
CA THR A 1104 4.15 -36.40 -5.32
C THR A 1104 3.64 -36.22 -3.89
N VAL A 1105 2.40 -35.77 -3.73
CA VAL A 1105 1.75 -35.74 -2.41
C VAL A 1105 1.60 -37.20 -2.01
N GLN A 1106 2.50 -37.72 -1.18
CA GLN A 1106 2.16 -38.89 -0.37
C GLN A 1106 1.10 -38.41 0.61
N HIS A 1107 -0.12 -38.93 0.44
CA HIS A 1107 -1.15 -38.82 1.45
C HIS A 1107 -0.66 -39.55 2.70
N GLU A 1108 -0.01 -38.84 3.62
CA GLU A 1108 -0.03 -39.24 5.01
C GLU A 1108 -1.44 -38.94 5.53
N GLU A 1109 -2.15 -40.01 5.87
CA GLU A 1109 -3.48 -39.98 6.47
C GLU A 1109 -3.44 -39.13 7.74
N TYR A 1110 -3.92 -37.89 7.65
CA TYR A 1110 -4.44 -37.21 8.82
C TYR A 1110 -5.73 -37.94 9.23
N VAL A 1111 -5.59 -38.87 10.18
CA VAL A 1111 -6.70 -39.50 10.89
C VAL A 1111 -7.46 -38.40 11.65
N VAL A 1112 -8.49 -37.86 11.03
CA VAL A 1112 -9.52 -37.07 11.71
C VAL A 1112 -10.44 -38.08 12.38
N SER A 1113 -10.33 -38.20 13.71
CA SER A 1113 -11.25 -39.00 14.52
C SER A 1113 -12.66 -38.41 14.46
N THR A 1114 -13.51 -38.94 13.58
CA THR A 1114 -14.93 -38.61 13.55
C THR A 1114 -15.66 -39.45 14.58
N SER A 1115 -16.01 -38.85 15.72
CA SER A 1115 -17.11 -39.33 16.55
C SER A 1115 -18.14 -38.21 16.65
N VAL A 1116 -19.28 -38.35 15.98
CA VAL A 1116 -20.62 -38.13 16.55
C VAL A 1116 -21.65 -38.75 15.60
N LYS A 1117 -22.52 -39.55 16.21
CA LYS A 1117 -23.55 -40.41 15.64
C LYS A 1117 -24.63 -39.65 14.87
N SER A 1118 -25.08 -40.30 13.79
CA SER A 1118 -26.25 -40.00 12.98
C SER A 1118 -27.59 -40.20 13.72
N ARG A 1119 -28.58 -39.33 13.44
CA ARG A 1119 -30.02 -39.61 13.55
C ARG A 1119 -30.73 -39.21 12.26
N GLN A 1120 -31.25 -40.22 11.55
CA GLN A 1120 -32.56 -40.34 10.85
C GLN A 1120 -33.10 -39.12 10.06
N GLN A 1121 -33.63 -39.22 8.83
CA GLN A 1121 -34.63 -40.19 8.34
C GLN A 1121 -34.96 -39.98 6.83
N ALA A 1122 -35.29 -41.09 6.14
CA ALA A 1122 -36.25 -41.31 5.01
C ALA A 1122 -35.96 -40.65 3.62
N VAL A 1123 -36.14 -41.28 2.44
CA VAL A 1123 -37.20 -42.15 1.90
C VAL A 1123 -36.68 -42.97 0.68
N LYS A 1124 -37.05 -44.27 0.62
CA LYS A 1124 -37.38 -45.24 -0.49
C LYS A 1124 -36.91 -44.95 -1.95
N ALA A 1125 -36.54 -45.89 -2.84
CA ALA A 1125 -37.08 -47.25 -3.09
C ALA A 1125 -36.23 -48.08 -4.12
N LYS A 1126 -36.21 -49.43 -3.93
CA LYS A 1126 -36.34 -50.55 -4.92
C LYS A 1126 -35.21 -50.89 -5.93
N ASN A 1127 -34.52 -52.05 -5.79
CA ASN A 1127 -34.90 -53.41 -6.26
C ASN A 1127 -33.68 -54.39 -6.35
N VAL A 1128 -33.59 -55.39 -5.45
CA VAL A 1128 -33.66 -56.89 -5.62
C VAL A 1128 -32.88 -57.57 -6.79
N PRO A 1129 -32.36 -58.84 -6.74
CA PRO A 1129 -32.44 -59.95 -5.74
C PRO A 1129 -31.10 -60.65 -5.32
N LEU A 1130 -30.98 -61.24 -4.12
CA LEU A 1130 -31.12 -62.68 -3.70
C LEU A 1130 -29.89 -63.57 -4.07
N GLU A 1131 -29.38 -64.52 -3.29
CA GLU A 1131 -29.85 -65.20 -2.07
C GLU A 1131 -28.76 -66.14 -1.51
N ASN A 1132 -28.87 -66.43 -0.18
CA ASN A 1132 -28.64 -67.72 0.50
C ASN A 1132 -27.19 -68.24 0.67
N ASP A 1133 -26.76 -68.77 1.83
CA ASP A 1133 -27.54 -69.31 2.95
C ASP A 1133 -26.70 -69.57 4.22
N ILE A 1134 -27.40 -69.53 5.36
CA ILE A 1134 -27.31 -70.43 6.53
C ILE A 1134 -26.38 -70.11 7.74
N PRO A 1135 -26.85 -70.40 8.99
CA PRO A 1135 -26.86 -69.45 10.11
C PRO A 1135 -26.35 -70.05 11.46
N VAL A 1136 -26.63 -69.34 12.57
CA VAL A 1136 -27.10 -69.82 13.91
C VAL A 1136 -26.31 -69.19 15.09
N PRO A 1137 -26.99 -68.85 16.22
CA PRO A 1137 -26.76 -67.64 17.01
C PRO A 1137 -26.46 -67.91 18.52
N PRO A 1138 -26.89 -67.08 19.50
CA PRO A 1138 -26.05 -66.44 20.52
C PRO A 1138 -26.24 -67.10 21.91
N PRO A 1139 -25.80 -66.48 23.04
CA PRO A 1139 -26.76 -65.62 23.76
C PRO A 1139 -26.16 -64.46 24.60
N SER A 1140 -27.01 -63.47 24.87
CA SER A 1140 -27.29 -62.71 26.13
C SER A 1140 -26.16 -62.51 27.18
N VAL A 1141 -26.04 -61.40 27.93
CA VAL A 1141 -26.97 -60.79 28.90
C VAL A 1141 -26.36 -59.47 29.43
N SER A 1142 -27.22 -58.45 29.56
CA SER A 1142 -27.30 -57.31 30.51
C SER A 1142 -26.08 -56.62 31.18
N ALA A 1143 -26.06 -55.29 30.98
CA ALA A 1143 -26.24 -54.20 31.95
C ALA A 1143 -25.18 -53.82 33.02
N SER A 1144 -24.97 -52.49 33.05
CA SER A 1144 -24.40 -51.59 34.09
C SER A 1144 -22.89 -51.73 34.37
N ALA A 1145 -22.08 -50.66 34.39
CA ALA A 1145 -22.34 -49.23 34.64
C ALA A 1145 -21.60 -48.30 33.66
#